data_AF-A0A4R6JNQ4-F1
#
_entry.id   AF-A0A4R6JNQ4-F1
#
_cell.length_a   1.000
_cell.length_b   1.000
_cell.length_c   1.000
_cell.angle_alpha   90.00
_cell.angle_beta   90.00
_cell.angle_gamma   90.00
#
_symmetry.space_group_name_H-M   'P 1'
#
loop_
_entity.id
_entity.type
_entity.pdbx_description
1 polymer ?
#
loop_
_entity_poly.entity_id
_entity_poly.type
_entity_poly.pdbx_seq_one_letter_code
_entity_poly.pdbx_strand_id
1 'polypeptide(L)'
;MGAEWEEEYKVRVLDPARQAGNEPPQDLFTRYGLTGAHQTPERFDDRVQEVVRYWNRLLNTRVYKPLANALLTAHQELRKAEALSPAEFTRRRDEARAKAAERLAGWIATVAAGVPYVTRGALAHFVRLGGGILTEKEVRKALADGGVKLIDPEWDLPSQAPVPAAGAVPRNLRVLGLRLSPQVVFAAEALDGGFRIKDGFRLTGGDGGRLTAELLHQAKQEQAKRPHDTRKTATETVLTTMLTAYATGDLDRLVRWEAAEIVRSALANGLPPTLAADALNELGLDRGEALELAVTVAAAGPGRTTGPPDDVNAVIAAELVAGRLRAAQAELATAPEKAVDKEVRDRVDRAAAAVDEFAGKAGEAEREGRTEDAAWLLAEAIRLAADDAGLVAHLARFPPPEPAEVVAGPGPGRVTLRWQPSRTRTGEVSYRVVRRDGLPAMSPEDGDPVIETTATSASDTAPPVARPVVYTVFAVRGDAVSRGAAAGPVVLLPPVTGLTLTGDGHAVTGSWLVDPAAVQVTVTCTRLDGDGPPRPVATRPGAATGFVDPEAELGVAYSYRVTVHYHGPDGERLESEAVAGHIVADHPPAAVPDLSAEVAPGDRAPHLALSWTAPRGGRVEIRRATTAPAWNEGDTVPAAEADGHGEVIATAAGPDTTGRCVANAPAGQGRFFLTAVTRGPGIAVIGNTVALELTAPVSGLRLRRRGADVHVSWIWPEDAYEARVEWSTNETAGNRTYGRREVRDSGGVLLPLGLGAVSISVRTVVRERHAELLSVPVAAELPGRSPRVLWWLERTRMPRPRRTLLLSTDQPCQIPELELTLGEKGGDGRPEPEVLIRLPGRWLPADRLSAVDVTSAVPGPLVPSVRCDFAEPPPPPGISLAQRRK
;
A
#
# COMPACT_ATOMS: atom_id res chain seq x y z
N MET A 1 25.52 50.90 -47.49
CA MET A 1 26.53 49.97 -46.92
C MET A 1 27.34 49.32 -48.04
N GLY A 2 28.66 49.27 -47.91
CA GLY A 2 29.54 48.54 -48.84
C GLY A 2 29.65 47.06 -48.49
N ALA A 3 30.03 46.23 -49.47
CA ALA A 3 30.17 44.78 -49.31
C ALA A 3 31.17 44.37 -48.20
N GLU A 4 32.20 45.20 -47.98
CA GLU A 4 33.22 44.99 -46.94
C GLU A 4 32.65 45.03 -45.51
N TRP A 5 31.71 45.94 -45.23
CA TRP A 5 31.02 45.99 -43.93
C TRP A 5 30.10 44.79 -43.72
N GLU A 6 29.41 44.33 -44.77
CA GLU A 6 28.51 43.17 -44.67
C GLU A 6 29.28 41.89 -44.36
N GLU A 7 30.45 41.69 -44.95
CA GLU A 7 31.33 40.56 -44.63
C GLU A 7 31.91 40.66 -43.22
N GLU A 8 32.36 41.84 -42.78
CA GLU A 8 32.86 42.02 -41.41
C GLU A 8 31.75 41.74 -40.37
N TYR A 9 30.54 42.24 -40.62
CA TYR A 9 29.39 42.04 -39.74
C TYR A 9 28.93 40.57 -39.72
N LYS A 10 29.02 39.84 -40.84
CA LYS A 10 28.77 38.39 -40.84
C LYS A 10 29.72 37.65 -39.92
N VAL A 11 31.03 37.83 -40.10
CA VAL A 11 32.06 37.11 -39.34
C VAL A 11 32.03 37.47 -37.86
N ARG A 12 31.82 38.74 -37.52
CA ARG A 12 31.89 39.21 -36.12
C ARG A 12 30.59 39.04 -35.35
N VAL A 13 29.43 39.04 -36.02
CA VAL A 13 28.13 39.13 -35.36
C VAL A 13 27.22 37.96 -35.75
N LEU A 14 27.05 37.67 -37.04
CA LEU A 14 26.08 36.69 -37.49
C LEU A 14 26.56 35.24 -37.34
N ASP A 15 27.80 34.93 -37.70
CA ASP A 15 28.35 33.58 -37.58
C ASP A 15 28.46 33.10 -36.12
N PRO A 16 28.97 33.92 -35.17
CA PRO A 16 28.96 33.54 -33.76
C PRO A 16 27.54 33.37 -33.20
N ALA A 17 26.61 34.26 -33.54
CA ALA A 17 25.22 34.16 -33.12
C ALA A 17 24.53 32.91 -33.69
N ARG A 18 24.88 32.52 -34.92
CA ARG A 18 24.40 31.29 -35.55
C ARG A 18 24.98 30.05 -34.86
N GLN A 19 26.27 30.04 -34.55
CA GLN A 19 26.93 28.98 -33.78
C GLN A 19 26.36 28.86 -32.36
N ALA A 20 25.91 29.96 -31.78
CA ALA A 20 25.22 30.01 -30.49
C ALA A 20 23.70 29.69 -30.58
N GLY A 21 23.24 28.98 -31.61
CA GLY A 21 21.85 28.54 -31.72
C GLY A 21 20.90 29.55 -32.37
N ASN A 22 21.41 30.47 -33.20
CA ASN A 22 20.66 31.57 -33.81
C ASN A 22 20.10 32.59 -32.80
N GLU A 23 20.76 32.75 -31.66
CA GLU A 23 20.36 33.72 -30.65
C GLU A 23 20.88 35.14 -30.96
N PRO A 24 20.02 36.17 -30.93
CA PRO A 24 20.46 37.56 -31.12
C PRO A 24 21.49 38.00 -30.05
N PRO A 25 22.64 38.59 -30.42
CA PRO A 25 23.64 39.07 -29.47
C PRO A 25 23.03 39.99 -28.41
N GLN A 26 23.31 39.76 -27.12
CA GLN A 26 22.67 40.53 -26.03
C GLN A 26 23.14 41.99 -25.99
N ASP A 27 24.41 42.25 -26.33
CA ASP A 27 24.89 43.62 -26.46
C ASP A 27 24.28 44.30 -27.70
N LEU A 28 23.44 45.29 -27.46
CA LEU A 28 22.74 46.02 -28.51
C LEU A 28 23.71 46.81 -29.41
N PHE A 29 24.87 47.24 -28.92
CA PHE A 29 25.87 47.89 -29.77
C PHE A 29 26.46 46.91 -30.78
N THR A 30 26.82 45.71 -30.32
CA THR A 30 27.31 44.63 -31.18
C THR A 30 26.23 44.16 -32.14
N ARG A 31 25.00 43.99 -31.65
CA ARG A 31 23.84 43.59 -32.47
C ARG A 31 23.59 44.55 -33.62
N TYR A 32 23.60 45.86 -33.40
CA TYR A 32 23.34 46.83 -34.49
C TYR A 32 24.62 47.29 -35.20
N GLY A 33 25.78 46.66 -34.94
CA GLY A 33 27.06 47.07 -35.54
C GLY A 33 27.41 48.54 -35.25
N LEU A 34 26.98 49.05 -34.10
CA LEU A 34 27.16 50.44 -33.68
C LEU A 34 28.57 50.65 -33.13
N THR A 35 29.32 51.52 -33.81
CA THR A 35 30.64 52.00 -33.36
C THR A 35 30.55 53.44 -32.85
N GLY A 36 31.64 53.98 -32.28
CA GLY A 36 31.71 55.36 -31.78
C GLY A 36 31.37 56.45 -32.80
N ALA A 37 31.31 56.13 -34.10
CA ALA A 37 30.87 57.07 -35.15
C ALA A 37 29.36 57.33 -35.18
N HIS A 38 28.55 56.53 -34.46
CA HIS A 38 27.08 56.57 -34.47
C HIS A 38 26.49 57.12 -33.15
N GLN A 39 27.22 58.00 -32.47
CA GLN A 39 26.81 58.54 -31.16
C GLN A 39 25.77 59.67 -31.26
N THR A 40 25.59 60.31 -32.41
CA THR A 40 24.52 61.31 -32.59
C THR A 40 23.19 60.62 -32.89
N PRO A 41 22.04 61.14 -32.41
CA PRO A 41 20.73 60.52 -32.63
C PRO A 41 20.43 60.21 -34.10
N GLU A 42 20.79 61.12 -35.01
CA GLU A 42 20.52 60.97 -36.45
C GLU A 42 21.33 59.81 -37.04
N ARG A 43 22.63 59.71 -36.69
CA ARG A 43 23.50 58.64 -37.18
C ARG A 43 23.20 57.28 -36.55
N PHE A 44 22.68 57.28 -35.33
CA PHE A 44 22.18 56.08 -34.66
C PHE A 44 20.95 55.53 -35.39
N ASP A 45 19.95 56.38 -35.63
CA ASP A 45 18.71 55.98 -36.30
C ASP A 45 18.97 55.50 -37.72
N ASP A 46 19.81 56.22 -38.48
CA ASP A 46 20.22 55.81 -39.82
C ASP A 46 20.87 54.43 -39.82
N ARG A 47 21.80 54.17 -38.89
CA ARG A 47 22.48 52.87 -38.78
C ARG A 47 21.52 51.76 -38.38
N VAL A 48 20.62 52.00 -37.42
CA VAL A 48 19.61 51.02 -37.02
C VAL A 48 18.73 50.65 -38.21
N GLN A 49 18.25 51.63 -38.99
CA GLN A 49 17.45 51.38 -40.19
C GLN A 49 18.24 50.63 -41.27
N GLU A 50 19.51 50.95 -41.48
CA GLU A 50 20.38 50.23 -42.41
C GLU A 50 20.54 48.76 -42.05
N VAL A 51 20.80 48.47 -40.77
CA VAL A 51 21.01 47.11 -40.27
C VAL A 51 19.71 46.31 -40.31
N VAL A 52 18.57 46.91 -39.97
CA VAL A 52 17.25 46.29 -40.10
C VAL A 52 16.93 45.97 -41.57
N ARG A 53 17.25 46.88 -42.51
CA ARG A 53 17.14 46.58 -43.95
C ARG A 53 18.03 45.41 -44.36
N TYR A 54 19.22 45.30 -43.77
CA TYR A 54 20.10 44.15 -44.02
C TYR A 54 19.52 42.84 -43.47
N TRP A 55 19.01 42.83 -42.24
CA TRP A 55 18.34 41.64 -41.69
C TRP A 55 17.13 41.22 -42.53
N ASN A 56 16.34 42.18 -43.02
CA ASN A 56 15.25 41.89 -43.97
C ASN A 56 15.76 41.25 -45.27
N ARG A 57 16.91 41.68 -45.81
CA ARG A 57 17.55 41.01 -46.97
C ARG A 57 18.00 39.59 -46.63
N LEU A 58 18.52 39.36 -45.42
CA LEU A 58 18.98 38.05 -44.97
C LEU A 58 17.86 37.02 -44.82
N LEU A 59 16.59 37.44 -44.73
CA LEU A 59 15.43 36.54 -44.77
C LEU A 59 15.37 35.72 -46.07
N ASN A 60 15.94 36.24 -47.17
CA ASN A 60 16.02 35.55 -48.45
C ASN A 60 17.20 34.56 -48.53
N THR A 61 18.07 34.53 -47.53
CA THR A 61 19.23 33.63 -47.48
C THR A 61 18.93 32.41 -46.59
N ARG A 62 19.14 31.20 -47.10
CA ARG A 62 18.83 29.97 -46.34
C ARG A 62 19.65 29.85 -45.04
N VAL A 63 20.90 30.31 -45.06
CA VAL A 63 21.84 30.16 -43.94
C VAL A 63 21.49 31.06 -42.75
N TYR A 64 21.09 32.32 -42.99
CA TYR A 64 20.86 33.31 -41.92
C TYR A 64 19.40 33.61 -41.64
N LYS A 65 18.44 33.04 -42.40
CA LYS A 65 17.00 33.31 -42.23
C LYS A 65 16.48 33.10 -40.79
N PRO A 66 16.84 32.02 -40.05
CA PRO A 66 16.38 31.84 -38.67
C PRO A 66 16.88 32.94 -37.73
N LEU A 67 18.18 33.28 -37.81
CA LEU A 67 18.79 34.35 -37.04
C LEU A 67 18.23 35.72 -37.40
N ALA A 68 17.99 35.99 -38.69
CA ALA A 68 17.38 37.24 -39.16
C ALA A 68 15.95 37.42 -38.62
N ASN A 69 15.14 36.36 -38.57
CA ASN A 69 13.81 36.40 -37.93
C ASN A 69 13.91 36.74 -36.44
N ALA A 70 14.86 36.13 -35.72
CA ALA A 70 15.07 36.40 -34.30
C ALA A 70 15.52 37.85 -34.05
N LEU A 71 16.44 38.37 -34.87
CA LEU A 71 16.92 39.74 -34.81
C LEU A 71 15.80 40.75 -35.06
N LEU A 72 14.94 40.51 -36.06
CA LEU A 72 13.81 41.38 -36.39
C LEU A 72 12.72 41.34 -35.30
N THR A 73 12.45 40.18 -34.72
CA THR A 73 11.51 40.05 -33.59
C THR A 73 12.02 40.84 -32.38
N ALA A 74 13.29 40.67 -32.02
CA ALA A 74 13.90 41.40 -30.93
C ALA A 74 13.96 42.91 -31.19
N HIS A 75 14.10 43.34 -32.45
CA HIS A 75 13.99 44.74 -32.84
C HIS A 75 12.56 45.29 -32.64
N GLN A 76 11.53 44.53 -32.99
CA GLN A 76 10.13 44.93 -32.78
C GLN A 76 9.81 45.12 -31.30
N GLU A 77 10.32 44.24 -30.42
CA GLU A 77 10.14 44.38 -28.97
C GLU A 77 10.83 45.63 -28.42
N LEU A 78 12.06 45.93 -28.87
CA LEU A 78 12.74 47.19 -28.53
C LEU A 78 11.97 48.42 -29.02
N ARG A 79 11.34 48.33 -30.19
CA ARG A 79 10.51 49.41 -30.74
C ARG A 79 9.23 49.63 -29.95
N LYS A 80 8.52 48.55 -29.56
CA LYS A 80 7.32 48.64 -28.71
C LYS A 80 7.61 49.24 -27.34
N ALA A 81 8.79 48.93 -26.78
CA ALA A 81 9.23 49.43 -25.48
C ALA A 81 9.85 50.84 -25.54
N GLU A 82 9.79 51.54 -26.69
CA GLU A 82 10.44 52.84 -26.93
C GLU A 82 11.94 52.87 -26.56
N ALA A 83 12.60 51.72 -26.71
CA ALA A 83 13.94 51.47 -26.20
C ALA A 83 15.05 51.60 -27.26
N LEU A 84 14.73 52.16 -28.43
CA LEU A 84 15.66 52.39 -29.53
C LEU A 84 16.33 53.77 -29.39
N SER A 85 17.20 53.93 -28.39
CA SER A 85 18.02 55.15 -28.25
C SER A 85 19.44 54.83 -27.76
N PRO A 86 20.44 55.67 -28.06
CA PRO A 86 21.80 55.49 -27.56
C PRO A 86 21.87 55.46 -26.02
N ALA A 87 21.07 56.29 -25.35
CA ALA A 87 21.01 56.35 -23.90
C ALA A 87 20.46 55.04 -23.31
N GLU A 88 19.39 54.49 -23.89
CA GLU A 88 18.81 53.23 -23.45
C GLU A 88 19.72 52.03 -23.73
N PHE A 89 20.42 52.01 -24.87
CA PHE A 89 21.39 50.98 -25.19
C PHE A 89 22.57 50.99 -24.21
N THR A 90 23.05 52.18 -23.86
CA THR A 90 24.12 52.36 -22.86
C THR A 90 23.65 51.89 -21.50
N ARG A 91 22.48 52.35 -21.04
CA ARG A 91 21.87 51.93 -19.77
C ARG A 91 21.73 50.41 -19.68
N ARG A 92 21.15 49.77 -20.71
CA ARG A 92 20.98 48.31 -20.76
C ARG A 92 22.31 47.57 -20.81
N ARG A 93 23.30 48.08 -21.52
CA ARG A 93 24.65 47.49 -21.57
C ARG A 93 25.31 47.56 -20.20
N ASP A 94 25.23 48.70 -19.52
CA ASP A 94 25.81 48.89 -18.19
C ASP A 94 25.10 48.04 -17.15
N GLU A 95 23.76 47.97 -17.18
CA GLU A 95 22.96 47.08 -16.35
C GLU A 95 23.30 45.60 -16.60
N ALA A 96 23.41 45.19 -17.87
CA ALA A 96 23.75 43.81 -18.23
C ALA A 96 25.19 43.47 -17.82
N ARG A 97 26.13 44.40 -17.98
CA ARG A 97 27.52 44.25 -17.56
C ARG A 97 27.66 44.21 -16.04
N ALA A 98 26.92 45.03 -15.31
CA ALA A 98 26.86 45.00 -13.84
C ALA A 98 26.30 43.67 -13.34
N LYS A 99 25.17 43.21 -13.92
CA LYS A 99 24.58 41.90 -13.60
C LYS A 99 25.51 40.74 -13.94
N ALA A 100 26.21 40.79 -15.07
CA ALA A 100 27.18 39.77 -15.46
C ALA A 100 28.38 39.74 -14.51
N ALA A 101 28.89 40.92 -14.11
CA ALA A 101 29.98 41.04 -13.15
C ALA A 101 29.58 40.56 -11.74
N GLU A 102 28.37 40.89 -11.28
CA GLU A 102 27.82 40.45 -9.99
C GLU A 102 27.65 38.92 -9.96
N ARG A 103 27.08 38.33 -11.02
CA ARG A 103 26.98 36.87 -11.17
C ARG A 103 28.35 36.22 -11.17
N LEU A 104 29.29 36.75 -11.95
CA LEU A 104 30.66 36.25 -12.01
C LEU A 104 31.33 36.33 -10.63
N ALA A 105 31.18 37.45 -9.90
CA ALA A 105 31.72 37.62 -8.56
C ALA A 105 31.13 36.62 -7.56
N GLY A 106 29.81 36.37 -7.60
CA GLY A 106 29.16 35.35 -6.75
C GLY A 106 29.69 33.94 -7.03
N TRP A 107 29.88 33.59 -8.31
CA TRP A 107 30.49 32.31 -8.71
C TRP A 107 31.95 32.20 -8.27
N ILE A 108 32.75 33.25 -8.47
CA ILE A 108 34.15 33.29 -8.06
C ILE A 108 34.26 33.11 -6.55
N ALA A 109 33.42 33.79 -5.76
CA ALA A 109 33.38 33.61 -4.30
C ALA A 109 33.05 32.16 -3.91
N THR A 110 32.12 31.52 -4.63
CA THR A 110 31.75 30.11 -4.41
C THR A 110 32.92 29.17 -4.71
N VAL A 111 33.62 29.37 -5.83
CA VAL A 111 34.78 28.55 -6.21
C VAL A 111 35.96 28.79 -5.26
N ALA A 112 36.22 30.04 -4.89
CA ALA A 112 37.27 30.41 -3.95
C ALA A 112 37.04 29.83 -2.54
N ALA A 113 35.79 29.68 -2.11
CA ALA A 113 35.43 29.05 -0.84
C ALA A 113 35.63 27.51 -0.85
N GLY A 114 35.64 26.89 -2.04
CA GLY A 114 35.85 25.46 -2.23
C GLY A 114 37.26 25.14 -2.70
N VAL A 115 37.38 24.64 -3.93
CA VAL A 115 38.67 24.38 -4.57
C VAL A 115 38.97 25.54 -5.52
N PRO A 116 39.99 26.37 -5.25
CA PRO A 116 40.25 27.61 -5.99
C PRO A 116 40.95 27.36 -7.33
N TYR A 117 40.47 26.38 -8.09
CA TYR A 117 40.99 26.01 -9.41
C TYR A 117 39.85 25.88 -10.42
N VAL A 118 40.08 26.37 -11.63
CA VAL A 118 39.13 26.25 -12.75
C VAL A 118 39.82 25.75 -14.01
N THR A 119 39.12 24.95 -14.80
CA THR A 119 39.61 24.48 -16.11
C THR A 119 39.37 25.54 -17.20
N ARG A 120 40.02 25.39 -18.35
CA ARG A 120 39.76 26.25 -19.52
C ARG A 120 38.32 26.11 -20.03
N GLY A 121 37.73 24.92 -19.92
CA GLY A 121 36.31 24.68 -20.20
C GLY A 121 35.39 25.51 -19.30
N ALA A 122 35.69 25.60 -18.00
CA ALA A 122 34.97 26.46 -17.07
C ALA A 122 35.16 27.96 -17.39
N LEU A 123 36.38 28.39 -17.74
CA LEU A 123 36.65 29.76 -18.20
C LEU A 123 35.79 30.11 -19.44
N ALA A 124 35.77 29.24 -20.45
CA ALA A 124 34.96 29.44 -21.65
C ALA A 124 33.45 29.46 -21.32
N HIS A 125 33.01 28.64 -20.36
CA HIS A 125 31.64 28.67 -19.86
C HIS A 125 31.29 30.00 -19.20
N PHE A 126 32.16 30.57 -18.36
CA PHE A 126 31.93 31.88 -17.73
C PHE A 126 31.87 33.02 -18.76
N VAL A 127 32.71 32.98 -19.80
CA VAL A 127 32.64 33.94 -20.92
C VAL A 127 31.30 33.82 -21.66
N ARG A 128 30.81 32.60 -21.91
CA ARG A 128 29.50 32.37 -22.54
C ARG A 128 28.33 32.78 -21.65
N LEU A 129 28.37 32.48 -20.36
CA LEU A 129 27.36 32.89 -19.36
C LEU A 129 27.20 34.41 -19.29
N GLY A 130 28.28 35.15 -19.52
CA GLY A 130 28.27 36.61 -19.65
C GLY A 130 27.68 37.12 -20.97
N GLY A 131 27.16 36.26 -21.85
CA GLY A 131 26.58 36.65 -23.13
C GLY A 131 27.57 37.36 -24.08
N GLY A 132 28.88 37.15 -23.88
CA GLY A 132 29.94 37.88 -24.59
C GLY A 132 30.13 39.34 -24.15
N ILE A 133 29.38 39.83 -23.15
CA ILE A 133 29.49 41.19 -22.61
C ILE A 133 30.79 41.38 -21.81
N LEU A 134 31.26 40.30 -21.17
CA LEU A 134 32.57 40.22 -20.53
C LEU A 134 33.54 39.46 -21.44
N THR A 135 34.71 40.05 -21.66
CA THR A 135 35.79 39.44 -22.45
C THR A 135 36.53 38.37 -21.65
N GLU A 136 37.17 37.41 -22.32
CA GLU A 136 38.01 36.39 -21.65
C GLU A 136 39.10 37.03 -20.76
N LYS A 137 39.67 38.16 -21.19
CA LYS A 137 40.65 38.92 -20.41
C LYS A 137 40.07 39.45 -19.10
N GLU A 138 38.83 39.97 -19.14
CA GLU A 138 38.13 40.47 -17.95
C GLU A 138 37.76 39.32 -17.01
N VAL A 139 37.29 38.18 -17.54
CA VAL A 139 36.99 36.99 -16.72
C VAL A 139 38.25 36.42 -16.09
N ARG A 140 39.35 36.30 -16.84
CA ARG A 140 40.65 35.84 -16.32
C ARG A 140 41.16 36.78 -15.23
N LYS A 141 41.02 38.10 -15.42
CA LYS A 141 41.37 39.09 -14.39
C LYS A 141 40.49 38.92 -13.15
N ALA A 142 39.17 38.81 -13.31
CA ALA A 142 38.26 38.64 -12.18
C ALA A 142 38.53 37.35 -11.39
N LEU A 143 38.82 36.23 -12.06
CA LEU A 143 39.22 34.98 -11.42
C LEU A 143 40.49 35.16 -10.59
N ALA A 144 41.52 35.82 -11.15
CA ALA A 144 42.76 36.11 -10.45
C ALA A 144 42.55 37.04 -9.25
N ASP A 145 41.77 38.12 -9.42
CA ASP A 145 41.43 39.09 -8.36
C ASP A 145 40.66 38.41 -7.21
N GLY A 146 39.86 37.38 -7.50
CA GLY A 146 39.15 36.56 -6.53
C GLY A 146 39.93 35.35 -6.00
N GLY A 147 41.22 35.22 -6.32
CA GLY A 147 42.08 34.15 -5.80
C GLY A 147 41.88 32.77 -6.44
N VAL A 148 41.17 32.67 -7.57
CA VAL A 148 40.93 31.42 -8.29
C VAL A 148 41.95 31.26 -9.42
N LYS A 149 42.66 30.13 -9.44
CA LYS A 149 43.70 29.82 -10.43
C LYS A 149 43.13 29.09 -11.64
N LEU A 150 43.52 29.52 -12.83
CA LEU A 150 43.24 28.78 -14.06
C LEU A 150 44.26 27.65 -14.25
N ILE A 151 43.79 26.44 -14.51
CA ILE A 151 44.63 25.30 -14.88
C ILE A 151 45.03 25.47 -16.35
N ASP A 152 46.23 26.02 -16.57
CA ASP A 152 46.82 26.27 -17.89
C ASP A 152 48.35 26.08 -17.79
N PRO A 153 48.97 25.14 -18.54
CA PRO A 153 48.36 24.23 -19.50
C PRO A 153 47.44 23.18 -18.84
N GLU A 154 46.52 22.62 -19.64
CA GLU A 154 45.64 21.52 -19.24
C GLU A 154 46.44 20.25 -18.95
N TRP A 155 45.88 19.38 -18.11
CA TRP A 155 46.46 18.06 -17.87
C TRP A 155 46.28 17.15 -19.10
N ASP A 156 47.34 16.45 -19.46
CA ASP A 156 47.32 15.37 -20.45
C ASP A 156 46.92 14.07 -19.75
N LEU A 157 45.62 13.77 -19.75
CA LEU A 157 45.02 12.61 -19.08
C LEU A 157 44.45 11.61 -20.11
N PRO A 158 45.18 10.52 -20.40
CA PRO A 158 44.69 9.50 -21.32
C PRO A 158 43.45 8.79 -20.73
N SER A 159 42.49 8.45 -21.58
CA SER A 159 41.29 7.68 -21.20
C SER A 159 41.57 6.20 -21.04
N GLN A 160 42.51 5.67 -21.82
CA GLN A 160 42.93 4.29 -21.77
C GLN A 160 44.36 4.20 -21.25
N ALA A 161 44.76 2.99 -20.88
CA ALA A 161 46.11 2.73 -20.44
C ALA A 161 47.07 3.01 -21.64
N PRO A 162 48.09 3.88 -21.50
CA PRO A 162 48.92 4.33 -22.63
C PRO A 162 49.68 3.22 -23.36
N VAL A 163 49.87 2.08 -22.68
CA VAL A 163 50.43 0.87 -23.27
C VAL A 163 49.48 -0.31 -22.97
N PRO A 164 49.26 -1.26 -23.91
CA PRO A 164 48.31 -2.37 -23.70
C PRO A 164 48.58 -3.20 -22.43
N ALA A 165 49.86 -3.36 -22.05
CA ALA A 165 50.25 -4.08 -20.84
C ALA A 165 49.86 -3.36 -19.53
N ALA A 166 49.55 -2.06 -19.57
CA ALA A 166 49.22 -1.27 -18.39
C ALA A 166 47.85 -1.59 -17.77
N GLY A 167 46.95 -2.28 -18.50
CA GLY A 167 45.70 -2.78 -17.93
C GLY A 167 45.91 -3.77 -16.76
N ALA A 168 47.04 -4.47 -16.71
CA ALA A 168 47.39 -5.38 -15.62
C ALA A 168 48.05 -4.68 -14.42
N VAL A 169 48.54 -3.43 -14.57
CA VAL A 169 49.34 -2.74 -13.55
C VAL A 169 48.56 -2.47 -12.26
N PRO A 170 47.31 -1.96 -12.27
CA PRO A 170 46.55 -1.72 -11.04
C PRO A 170 46.37 -2.99 -10.19
N ARG A 171 46.13 -4.15 -10.82
CA ARG A 171 46.02 -5.44 -10.11
C ARG A 171 47.34 -5.84 -9.46
N ASN A 172 48.45 -5.69 -10.17
CA ASN A 172 49.77 -6.04 -9.65
C ASN A 172 50.22 -5.09 -8.53
N LEU A 173 49.93 -3.79 -8.63
CA LEU A 173 50.19 -2.83 -7.56
C LEU A 173 49.43 -3.19 -6.27
N ARG A 174 48.16 -3.60 -6.37
CA ARG A 174 47.40 -4.10 -5.20
C ARG A 174 48.04 -5.31 -4.53
N VAL A 175 48.57 -6.27 -5.29
CA VAL A 175 49.30 -7.43 -4.75
C VAL A 175 50.55 -7.00 -3.96
N LEU A 176 51.19 -5.92 -4.40
CA LEU A 176 52.37 -5.36 -3.74
C LEU A 176 52.02 -4.48 -2.52
N GLY A 177 50.76 -4.06 -2.37
CA GLY A 177 50.34 -3.06 -1.39
C GLY A 177 50.67 -1.63 -1.81
N LEU A 178 50.89 -1.40 -3.12
CA LEU A 178 51.24 -0.12 -3.71
C LEU A 178 50.05 0.45 -4.51
N ARG A 179 50.11 1.75 -4.81
CA ARG A 179 49.05 2.49 -5.51
C ARG A 179 49.54 3.11 -6.82
N LEU A 180 50.82 3.45 -6.92
CA LEU A 180 51.45 4.00 -8.12
C LEU A 180 52.72 3.22 -8.47
N SER A 181 52.99 3.09 -9.78
CA SER A 181 54.18 2.40 -10.29
C SER A 181 55.53 2.99 -9.85
N PRO A 182 55.72 4.31 -9.61
CA PRO A 182 56.99 4.84 -9.11
C PRO A 182 57.40 4.32 -7.73
N GLN A 183 56.44 3.83 -6.91
CA GLN A 183 56.70 3.23 -5.61
C GLN A 183 57.45 1.88 -5.69
N VAL A 184 57.53 1.30 -6.90
CA VAL A 184 58.35 0.11 -7.15
C VAL A 184 59.83 0.46 -7.32
N VAL A 185 60.12 1.71 -7.71
CA VAL A 185 61.47 2.19 -8.04
C VAL A 185 62.05 3.00 -6.88
N PHE A 186 61.26 3.88 -6.30
CA PHE A 186 61.67 4.76 -5.19
C PHE A 186 61.25 4.18 -3.84
N ALA A 187 62.13 4.33 -2.85
CA ALA A 187 61.82 3.99 -1.46
C ALA A 187 60.75 4.95 -0.90
N ALA A 188 60.01 4.49 0.11
CA ALA A 188 58.92 5.27 0.71
C ALA A 188 59.42 6.63 1.24
N GLU A 189 60.61 6.64 1.86
CA GLU A 189 61.22 7.83 2.44
C GLU A 189 61.53 8.91 1.39
N ALA A 190 61.82 8.50 0.14
CA ALA A 190 62.06 9.43 -0.96
C ALA A 190 60.76 10.06 -1.49
N LEU A 191 59.64 9.33 -1.40
CA LEU A 191 58.32 9.79 -1.83
C LEU A 191 57.60 10.62 -0.76
N ASP A 192 57.91 10.38 0.52
CA ASP A 192 57.42 11.20 1.66
C ASP A 192 57.89 12.66 1.56
N GLY A 193 59.03 12.90 0.91
CA GLY A 193 59.53 14.24 0.57
C GLY A 193 58.73 14.94 -0.54
N GLY A 194 57.74 14.26 -1.10
CA GLY A 194 56.81 14.71 -2.13
C GLY A 194 57.29 14.48 -3.56
N PHE A 195 56.36 14.53 -4.52
CA PHE A 195 56.64 14.49 -5.96
C PHE A 195 55.61 15.26 -6.79
N ARG A 196 55.94 15.50 -8.06
CA ARG A 196 55.10 16.15 -9.07
C ARG A 196 55.06 15.31 -10.34
N ILE A 197 53.96 15.39 -11.09
CA ILE A 197 53.69 14.56 -12.28
C ILE A 197 53.13 15.34 -13.47
N LYS A 198 52.64 16.57 -13.29
CA LYS A 198 52.02 17.35 -14.38
C LYS A 198 52.97 17.51 -15.56
N ASP A 199 54.19 17.98 -15.28
CA ASP A 199 55.27 18.16 -16.27
C ASP A 199 56.26 16.99 -16.29
N GLY A 200 55.77 15.78 -15.99
CA GLY A 200 56.56 14.55 -15.84
C GLY A 200 56.96 14.26 -14.40
N PHE A 201 57.25 12.99 -14.10
CA PHE A 201 57.52 12.54 -12.74
C PHE A 201 58.85 13.11 -12.20
N ARG A 202 58.77 13.81 -11.06
CA ARG A 202 59.93 14.38 -10.37
C ARG A 202 59.72 14.43 -8.87
N LEU A 203 60.71 14.00 -8.08
CA LEU A 203 60.68 14.17 -6.62
C LEU A 203 60.83 15.65 -6.25
N THR A 204 60.17 16.09 -5.17
CA THR A 204 60.34 17.45 -4.61
C THR A 204 61.42 17.52 -3.53
N GLY A 205 61.76 16.38 -2.91
CA GLY A 205 62.90 16.23 -2.01
C GLY A 205 64.18 15.73 -2.71
N GLY A 206 65.35 16.01 -2.13
CA GLY A 206 66.66 15.58 -2.65
C GLY A 206 67.08 16.24 -3.97
N ASP A 207 67.80 15.51 -4.83
CA ASP A 207 68.33 16.00 -6.11
C ASP A 207 67.27 16.14 -7.23
N GLY A 208 65.97 16.02 -6.91
CA GLY A 208 64.89 16.10 -7.90
C GLY A 208 64.82 14.88 -8.83
N GLY A 209 65.03 13.68 -8.28
CA GLY A 209 65.09 12.42 -9.02
C GLY A 209 63.91 12.21 -9.99
N ARG A 210 64.22 11.70 -11.18
CA ARG A 210 63.27 11.39 -12.26
C ARG A 210 63.22 9.90 -12.53
N LEU A 211 62.18 9.43 -13.22
CA LEU A 211 62.14 8.06 -13.73
C LEU A 211 63.04 7.94 -14.97
N THR A 212 64.23 7.34 -14.80
CA THR A 212 65.20 7.10 -15.89
C THR A 212 65.30 5.61 -16.23
N ALA A 213 65.73 5.27 -17.45
CA ALA A 213 65.98 3.88 -17.84
C ALA A 213 66.95 3.16 -16.89
N GLU A 214 68.00 3.84 -16.44
CA GLU A 214 69.02 3.30 -15.54
C GLU A 214 68.40 2.83 -14.22
N LEU A 215 67.57 3.69 -13.59
CA LEU A 215 66.84 3.36 -12.36
C LEU A 215 65.86 2.20 -12.56
N LEU A 216 65.13 2.15 -13.68
CA LEU A 216 64.22 1.04 -13.98
C LEU A 216 64.97 -0.29 -14.17
N HIS A 217 66.11 -0.26 -14.87
CA HIS A 217 66.96 -1.43 -15.05
C HIS A 217 67.61 -1.88 -13.73
N GLN A 218 68.08 -0.94 -12.90
CA GLN A 218 68.61 -1.23 -11.58
C GLN A 218 67.55 -1.88 -10.68
N ALA A 219 66.33 -1.33 -10.64
CA ALA A 219 65.21 -1.91 -9.91
C ALA A 219 64.88 -3.33 -10.40
N LYS A 220 64.93 -3.57 -11.72
CA LYS A 220 64.73 -4.90 -12.30
C LYS A 220 65.85 -5.89 -11.93
N GLN A 221 67.10 -5.45 -11.90
CA GLN A 221 68.25 -6.27 -11.49
C GLN A 221 68.19 -6.64 -10.00
N GLU A 222 67.87 -5.69 -9.12
CA GLU A 222 67.69 -5.97 -7.69
C GLU A 222 66.52 -6.93 -7.43
N GLN A 223 65.43 -6.78 -8.19
CA GLN A 223 64.29 -7.70 -8.10
C GLN A 223 64.63 -9.11 -8.58
N ALA A 224 65.50 -9.27 -9.59
CA ALA A 224 65.90 -10.57 -10.11
C ALA A 224 66.60 -11.45 -9.04
N LYS A 225 67.31 -10.83 -8.09
CA LYS A 225 68.03 -11.48 -6.98
C LYS A 225 67.11 -12.08 -5.90
N ARG A 226 65.82 -11.72 -5.88
CA ARG A 226 64.85 -12.19 -4.85
C ARG A 226 64.33 -13.62 -5.13
N PRO A 227 63.92 -14.38 -4.09
CA PRO A 227 63.27 -15.68 -4.25
C PRO A 227 62.00 -15.59 -5.10
N HIS A 228 61.67 -16.64 -5.85
CA HIS A 228 60.51 -16.63 -6.74
C HIS A 228 59.20 -16.80 -5.95
N ASP A 229 58.39 -15.75 -5.90
CA ASP A 229 57.08 -15.71 -5.26
C ASP A 229 56.09 -14.83 -6.06
N THR A 230 54.83 -14.78 -5.61
CA THR A 230 53.78 -13.97 -6.27
C THR A 230 54.11 -12.47 -6.30
N ARG A 231 54.82 -11.96 -5.28
CA ARG A 231 55.25 -10.55 -5.23
C ARG A 231 56.34 -10.27 -6.27
N LYS A 232 57.23 -11.23 -6.55
CA LYS A 232 58.25 -11.13 -7.60
C LYS A 232 57.63 -11.00 -8.97
N THR A 233 56.69 -11.88 -9.31
CA THR A 233 55.99 -11.84 -10.60
C THR A 233 55.21 -10.53 -10.79
N ALA A 234 54.55 -10.04 -9.73
CA ALA A 234 53.84 -8.76 -9.77
C ALA A 234 54.80 -7.57 -10.00
N THR A 235 55.93 -7.54 -9.28
CA THR A 235 56.97 -6.50 -9.43
C THR A 235 57.59 -6.51 -10.83
N GLU A 236 57.90 -7.69 -11.35
CA GLU A 236 58.48 -7.88 -12.68
C GLU A 236 57.53 -7.43 -13.80
N THR A 237 56.23 -7.69 -13.62
CA THR A 237 55.19 -7.22 -14.56
C THR A 237 55.14 -5.70 -14.59
N VAL A 238 55.08 -5.02 -13.42
CA VAL A 238 55.04 -3.56 -13.35
C VAL A 238 56.30 -2.93 -13.95
N LEU A 239 57.49 -3.40 -13.57
CA LEU A 239 58.76 -2.88 -14.11
C LEU A 239 58.89 -3.09 -15.62
N THR A 240 58.41 -4.23 -16.13
CA THR A 240 58.41 -4.50 -17.57
C THR A 240 57.45 -3.56 -18.31
N THR A 241 56.26 -3.29 -17.75
CA THR A 241 55.34 -2.30 -18.32
C THR A 241 55.93 -0.88 -18.30
N MET A 242 56.59 -0.47 -17.22
CA MET A 242 57.26 0.83 -17.12
C MET A 242 58.40 0.96 -18.15
N LEU A 243 59.21 -0.09 -18.34
CA LEU A 243 60.26 -0.11 -19.36
C LEU A 243 59.68 -0.02 -20.79
N THR A 244 58.57 -0.69 -21.07
CA THR A 244 57.86 -0.56 -22.35
C THR A 244 57.35 0.85 -22.55
N ALA A 245 56.71 1.46 -21.55
CA ALA A 245 56.22 2.84 -21.64
C ALA A 245 57.37 3.86 -21.76
N TYR A 246 58.52 3.59 -21.13
CA TYR A 246 59.72 4.41 -21.32
C TYR A 246 60.21 4.36 -22.78
N ALA A 247 60.26 3.16 -23.37
CA ALA A 247 60.71 2.98 -24.75
C ALA A 247 59.80 3.66 -25.79
N THR A 248 58.50 3.82 -25.50
CA THR A 248 57.54 4.53 -26.37
C THR A 248 57.40 6.02 -26.05
N GLY A 249 58.04 6.51 -24.98
CA GLY A 249 57.90 7.90 -24.53
C GLY A 249 56.63 8.19 -23.71
N ASP A 250 55.89 7.15 -23.31
CA ASP A 250 54.61 7.24 -22.59
C ASP A 250 54.74 7.02 -21.08
N LEU A 251 55.95 6.98 -20.52
CA LEU A 251 56.13 6.69 -19.09
C LEU A 251 55.45 7.73 -18.19
N ASP A 252 55.61 9.03 -18.48
CA ASP A 252 54.96 10.08 -17.71
C ASP A 252 53.43 10.05 -17.90
N ARG A 253 52.96 9.69 -19.11
CA ARG A 253 51.54 9.49 -19.40
C ARG A 253 50.96 8.32 -18.61
N LEU A 254 51.71 7.23 -18.44
CA LEU A 254 51.33 6.08 -17.63
C LEU A 254 51.15 6.48 -16.16
N VAL A 255 52.09 7.24 -15.60
CA VAL A 255 51.98 7.69 -14.20
C VAL A 255 50.81 8.65 -14.02
N ARG A 256 50.59 9.59 -14.95
CA ARG A 256 49.40 10.47 -14.94
C ARG A 256 48.09 9.68 -15.04
N TRP A 257 48.04 8.64 -15.87
CA TRP A 257 46.90 7.74 -15.98
C TRP A 257 46.61 7.01 -14.66
N GLU A 258 47.62 6.43 -14.02
CA GLU A 258 47.48 5.75 -12.72
C GLU A 258 46.94 6.69 -11.63
N ALA A 259 47.47 7.92 -11.55
CA ALA A 259 47.00 8.93 -10.61
C ALA A 259 45.54 9.35 -10.91
N ALA A 260 45.20 9.52 -12.19
CA ALA A 260 43.83 9.83 -12.60
C ALA A 260 42.85 8.71 -12.27
N GLU A 261 43.24 7.44 -12.37
CA GLU A 261 42.39 6.29 -12.00
C GLU A 261 42.07 6.27 -10.50
N ILE A 262 43.01 6.65 -9.64
CA ILE A 262 42.76 6.77 -8.19
C ILE A 262 41.69 7.83 -7.93
N VAL A 263 41.79 8.99 -8.58
CA VAL A 263 40.82 10.09 -8.47
C VAL A 263 39.47 9.70 -9.07
N ARG A 264 39.43 9.12 -10.27
CA ARG A 264 38.20 8.64 -10.91
C ARG A 264 37.46 7.66 -10.01
N SER A 265 38.19 6.73 -9.38
CA SER A 265 37.63 5.79 -8.42
C SER A 265 37.04 6.50 -7.19
N ALA A 266 37.74 7.48 -6.61
CA ALA A 266 37.23 8.25 -5.47
C ALA A 266 35.96 9.06 -5.82
N LEU A 267 35.97 9.76 -6.96
CA LEU A 267 34.82 10.54 -7.44
C LEU A 267 33.62 9.66 -7.78
N ALA A 268 33.85 8.48 -8.38
CA ALA A 268 32.78 7.50 -8.67
C ALA A 268 32.10 6.98 -7.40
N ASN A 269 32.79 7.00 -6.26
CA ASN A 269 32.22 6.69 -4.94
C ASN A 269 31.57 7.92 -4.26
N GLY A 270 31.36 9.02 -4.99
CA GLY A 270 30.67 10.21 -4.52
C GLY A 270 31.53 11.14 -3.66
N LEU A 271 32.85 10.94 -3.59
CA LEU A 271 33.73 11.83 -2.85
C LEU A 271 33.92 13.16 -3.61
N PRO A 272 33.96 14.30 -2.91
CA PRO A 272 34.26 15.60 -3.52
C PRO A 272 35.73 15.67 -4.01
N PRO A 273 36.05 16.55 -4.98
CA PRO A 273 37.41 16.69 -5.52
C PRO A 273 38.49 16.95 -4.46
N THR A 274 38.17 17.64 -3.37
CA THR A 274 39.10 17.86 -2.23
C THR A 274 39.55 16.55 -1.60
N LEU A 275 38.61 15.67 -1.23
CA LEU A 275 38.91 14.37 -0.63
C LEU A 275 39.53 13.40 -1.63
N ALA A 276 39.17 13.49 -2.91
CA ALA A 276 39.82 12.71 -3.96
C ALA A 276 41.29 13.11 -4.15
N ALA A 277 41.63 14.39 -4.00
CA ALA A 277 43.01 14.88 -4.01
C ALA A 277 43.80 14.41 -2.78
N ASP A 278 43.16 14.31 -1.62
CA ASP A 278 43.81 13.83 -0.39
C ASP A 278 44.38 12.42 -0.54
N ALA A 279 43.70 11.54 -1.28
CA ALA A 279 44.21 10.20 -1.58
C ALA A 279 45.51 10.19 -2.42
N LEU A 280 45.78 11.25 -3.19
CA LEU A 280 47.06 11.43 -3.89
C LEU A 280 48.09 12.16 -3.02
N ASN A 281 47.65 13.11 -2.19
CA ASN A 281 48.52 13.79 -1.22
C ASN A 281 49.14 12.79 -0.23
N GLU A 282 48.36 11.83 0.26
CA GLU A 282 48.83 10.74 1.13
C GLU A 282 49.92 9.87 0.47
N LEU A 283 49.95 9.83 -0.86
CA LEU A 283 50.99 9.10 -1.60
C LEU A 283 52.26 9.93 -1.80
N GLY A 284 52.22 11.23 -1.49
CA GLY A 284 53.31 12.19 -1.68
C GLY A 284 53.12 13.14 -2.87
N LEU A 285 51.98 13.13 -3.59
CA LEU A 285 51.78 14.10 -4.66
C LEU A 285 51.65 15.54 -4.09
N ASP A 286 52.28 16.52 -4.74
CA ASP A 286 52.13 17.94 -4.41
C ASP A 286 50.65 18.34 -4.31
N ARG A 287 50.28 18.97 -3.19
CA ARG A 287 48.89 19.35 -2.90
C ARG A 287 48.24 20.19 -4.00
N GLY A 288 49.02 21.07 -4.65
CA GLY A 288 48.54 21.88 -5.76
C GLY A 288 48.22 21.02 -6.98
N GLU A 289 49.15 20.14 -7.37
CA GLU A 289 48.94 19.24 -8.52
C GLU A 289 47.83 18.21 -8.27
N ALA A 290 47.70 17.69 -7.04
CA ALA A 290 46.62 16.78 -6.67
C ALA A 290 45.23 17.45 -6.80
N LEU A 291 45.10 18.70 -6.33
CA LEU A 291 43.86 19.47 -6.47
C LEU A 291 43.56 19.84 -7.92
N GLU A 292 44.57 20.26 -8.68
CA GLU A 292 44.42 20.53 -10.12
C GLU A 292 43.94 19.27 -10.86
N LEU A 293 44.57 18.12 -10.62
CA LEU A 293 44.20 16.85 -11.21
C LEU A 293 42.77 16.43 -10.83
N ALA A 294 42.41 16.55 -9.55
CA ALA A 294 41.06 16.21 -9.08
C ALA A 294 39.97 17.09 -9.72
N VAL A 295 40.23 18.39 -9.87
CA VAL A 295 39.32 19.31 -10.56
C VAL A 295 39.23 18.99 -12.05
N THR A 296 40.37 18.69 -12.71
CA THR A 296 40.36 18.31 -14.13
C THR A 296 39.58 17.03 -14.38
N VAL A 297 39.76 15.99 -13.57
CA VAL A 297 39.01 14.72 -13.68
C VAL A 297 37.52 14.92 -13.39
N ALA A 298 37.17 15.70 -12.35
CA ALA A 298 35.78 16.00 -12.01
C ALA A 298 35.05 16.78 -13.12
N ALA A 299 35.74 17.70 -13.79
CA ALA A 299 35.19 18.47 -14.90
C ALA A 299 34.96 17.62 -16.16
N ALA A 300 35.75 16.57 -16.38
CA ALA A 300 35.54 15.64 -17.49
C ALA A 300 34.32 14.74 -17.26
N GLY A 301 34.02 14.35 -16.02
CA GLY A 301 32.96 13.40 -15.68
C GLY A 301 33.36 11.94 -16.00
N PRO A 302 32.53 10.95 -15.60
CA PRO A 302 32.83 9.55 -15.85
C PRO A 302 32.83 9.25 -17.37
N GLY A 303 34.01 8.99 -17.93
CA GLY A 303 34.18 8.53 -19.31
C GLY A 303 34.48 9.59 -20.37
N ARG A 304 34.72 10.87 -20.03
CA ARG A 304 35.25 11.86 -21.00
C ARG A 304 36.74 12.14 -20.78
N THR A 305 37.44 12.43 -21.87
CA THR A 305 38.89 12.71 -21.91
C THR A 305 39.20 14.20 -21.70
N THR A 306 40.38 14.47 -21.15
CA THR A 306 41.08 15.76 -21.26
C THR A 306 42.49 15.44 -21.74
N GLY A 307 42.72 15.61 -23.05
CA GLY A 307 43.96 15.24 -23.77
C GLY A 307 43.69 14.98 -25.25
N PRO A 308 44.71 15.03 -26.14
CA PRO A 308 44.54 14.69 -27.56
C PRO A 308 43.93 13.28 -27.70
N PRO A 309 42.88 13.06 -28.52
CA PRO A 309 42.17 11.77 -28.54
C PRO A 309 43.05 10.64 -29.11
N ASP A 310 43.23 9.56 -28.35
CA ASP A 310 43.96 8.36 -28.82
C ASP A 310 43.18 7.53 -29.87
N ASP A 311 41.87 7.77 -30.06
CA ASP A 311 41.10 7.28 -31.20
C ASP A 311 39.90 8.20 -31.52
N VAL A 312 40.11 9.13 -32.45
CA VAL A 312 39.08 10.07 -32.93
C VAL A 312 37.87 9.35 -33.53
N ASN A 313 38.05 8.14 -34.10
CA ASN A 313 36.94 7.36 -34.66
C ASN A 313 35.97 6.89 -33.58
N ALA A 314 36.49 6.41 -32.44
CA ALA A 314 35.67 5.94 -31.33
C ALA A 314 34.84 7.07 -30.70
N VAL A 315 35.41 8.27 -30.59
CA VAL A 315 34.71 9.47 -30.07
C VAL A 315 33.56 9.86 -30.99
N ILE A 316 33.83 10.02 -32.30
CA ILE A 316 32.80 10.37 -33.28
C ILE A 316 31.69 9.30 -33.31
N ALA A 317 32.06 8.01 -33.24
CA ALA A 317 31.09 6.92 -33.21
C ALA A 317 30.21 6.94 -31.94
N ALA A 318 30.78 7.25 -30.78
CA ALA A 318 30.03 7.36 -29.53
C ALA A 318 29.04 8.54 -29.54
N GLU A 319 29.46 9.68 -30.09
CA GLU A 319 28.59 10.85 -30.27
C GLU A 319 27.42 10.54 -31.21
N LEU A 320 27.65 9.84 -32.32
CA LEU A 320 26.58 9.39 -33.22
C LEU A 320 25.61 8.41 -32.55
N VAL A 321 26.12 7.45 -31.75
CA VAL A 321 25.27 6.50 -31.00
C VAL A 321 24.41 7.22 -29.97
N ALA A 322 24.94 8.28 -29.37
CA ALA A 322 24.20 9.12 -28.43
C ALA A 322 23.24 10.12 -29.10
N GLY A 323 23.11 10.08 -30.43
CA GLY A 323 22.28 11.00 -31.20
C GLY A 323 22.78 12.44 -31.19
N ARG A 324 24.08 12.67 -30.97
CA ARG A 324 24.70 14.01 -30.90
C ARG A 324 25.49 14.33 -32.17
N LEU A 325 24.77 14.49 -33.27
CA LEU A 325 25.38 14.75 -34.59
C LEU A 325 26.21 16.03 -34.62
N ARG A 326 25.82 17.11 -33.93
CA ARG A 326 26.56 18.39 -33.99
C ARG A 326 27.92 18.27 -33.32
N ALA A 327 28.00 17.55 -32.20
CA ALA A 327 29.25 17.16 -31.56
C ALA A 327 30.10 16.28 -32.47
N ALA A 328 29.52 15.25 -33.10
CA ALA A 328 30.23 14.38 -34.04
C ALA A 328 30.82 15.16 -35.25
N GLN A 329 30.08 16.13 -35.80
CA GLN A 329 30.55 17.00 -36.88
C GLN A 329 31.67 17.94 -36.42
N ALA A 330 31.59 18.49 -35.21
CA ALA A 330 32.62 19.35 -34.65
C ALA A 330 33.94 18.58 -34.45
N GLU A 331 33.87 17.38 -33.87
CA GLU A 331 35.03 16.50 -33.70
C GLU A 331 35.65 16.14 -35.05
N LEU A 332 34.82 15.76 -36.05
CA LEU A 332 35.27 15.47 -37.40
C LEU A 332 35.97 16.68 -38.07
N ALA A 333 35.45 17.90 -37.87
CA ALA A 333 36.02 19.12 -38.44
C ALA A 333 37.38 19.49 -37.83
N THR A 334 37.62 19.12 -36.57
CA THR A 334 38.89 19.36 -35.87
C THR A 334 39.92 18.25 -36.08
N ALA A 335 39.50 17.09 -36.59
CA ALA A 335 40.36 15.93 -36.81
C ALA A 335 41.25 16.08 -38.05
N PRO A 336 42.51 15.60 -38.01
CA PRO A 336 43.34 15.52 -39.21
C PRO A 336 42.68 14.63 -40.28
N GLU A 337 42.73 15.06 -41.55
CA GLU A 337 42.03 14.40 -42.67
C GLU A 337 42.42 12.93 -42.87
N LYS A 338 43.57 12.46 -42.38
CA LYS A 338 43.99 11.05 -42.44
C LYS A 338 43.78 10.25 -41.14
N ALA A 339 43.33 10.90 -40.07
CA ALA A 339 43.16 10.30 -38.75
C ALA A 339 41.77 9.66 -38.54
N VAL A 340 40.78 9.99 -39.39
CA VAL A 340 39.43 9.43 -39.34
C VAL A 340 39.25 8.38 -40.44
N ASP A 341 38.55 7.29 -40.15
CA ASP A 341 38.23 6.25 -41.11
C ASP A 341 37.15 6.74 -42.08
N LYS A 342 37.20 6.26 -43.33
CA LYS A 342 36.20 6.60 -44.34
C LYS A 342 34.79 6.20 -43.89
N GLU A 343 34.65 5.04 -43.25
CA GLU A 343 33.36 4.55 -42.77
C GLU A 343 32.73 5.46 -41.70
N VAL A 344 33.53 6.03 -40.80
CA VAL A 344 33.05 6.95 -39.77
C VAL A 344 32.59 8.27 -40.39
N ARG A 345 33.34 8.81 -41.37
CA ARG A 345 32.88 9.97 -42.17
C ARG A 345 31.57 9.67 -42.89
N ASP A 346 31.49 8.55 -43.60
CA ASP A 346 30.28 8.14 -44.33
C ASP A 346 29.08 7.96 -43.40
N ARG A 347 29.29 7.63 -42.11
CA ARG A 347 28.21 7.57 -41.11
C ARG A 347 27.77 8.97 -40.64
N VAL A 348 28.71 9.89 -40.40
CA VAL A 348 28.39 11.29 -40.08
C VAL A 348 27.62 11.94 -41.22
N ASP A 349 28.09 11.76 -42.47
CA ASP A 349 27.47 12.35 -43.66
C ASP A 349 26.06 11.79 -43.90
N ARG A 350 25.86 10.48 -43.70
CA ARG A 350 24.51 9.87 -43.77
C ARG A 350 23.58 10.40 -42.69
N ALA A 351 24.05 10.55 -41.46
CA ALA A 351 23.24 11.11 -40.38
C ALA A 351 22.88 12.58 -40.65
N ALA A 352 23.81 13.37 -41.17
CA ALA A 352 23.57 14.74 -41.59
C ALA A 352 22.54 14.84 -42.73
N ALA A 353 22.69 14.02 -43.77
CA ALA A 353 21.74 13.97 -44.87
C ALA A 353 20.33 13.57 -44.41
N ALA A 354 20.22 12.61 -43.48
CA ALA A 354 18.94 12.21 -42.91
C ALA A 354 18.30 13.33 -42.08
N VAL A 355 19.08 14.04 -41.26
CA VAL A 355 18.59 15.20 -40.49
C VAL A 355 18.10 16.31 -41.43
N ASP A 356 18.85 16.62 -42.48
CA ASP A 356 18.46 17.63 -43.47
C ASP A 356 17.19 17.21 -44.25
N GLU A 357 17.05 15.93 -44.58
CA GLU A 357 15.85 15.37 -45.21
C GLU A 357 14.63 15.49 -44.30
N PHE A 358 14.75 15.08 -43.04
CA PHE A 358 13.65 15.19 -42.07
C PHE A 358 13.26 16.64 -41.80
N ALA A 359 14.24 17.53 -41.62
CA ALA A 359 13.99 18.97 -41.44
C ALA A 359 13.33 19.60 -42.69
N GLY A 360 13.75 19.18 -43.89
CA GLY A 360 13.15 19.62 -45.16
C GLY A 360 11.68 19.19 -45.28
N LYS A 361 11.38 17.92 -45.02
CA LYS A 361 10.00 17.39 -45.01
C LYS A 361 9.15 18.04 -43.91
N ALA A 362 9.74 18.32 -42.74
CA ALA A 362 9.04 19.03 -41.68
C ALA A 362 8.63 20.44 -42.11
N GLY A 363 9.52 21.17 -42.79
CA GLY A 363 9.22 22.48 -43.36
C GLY A 363 8.21 22.45 -44.50
N GLU A 364 8.07 21.34 -45.23
CA GLU A 364 6.98 21.10 -46.18
C GLU A 364 5.64 20.90 -45.46
N ALA A 365 5.61 19.99 -44.48
CA ALA A 365 4.42 19.72 -43.68
C ALA A 365 3.92 20.97 -42.93
N GLU A 366 4.83 21.79 -42.40
CA GLU A 366 4.50 23.08 -41.78
C GLU A 366 3.81 24.03 -42.76
N ARG A 367 4.35 24.19 -43.98
CA ARG A 367 3.75 25.05 -45.02
C ARG A 367 2.36 24.59 -45.48
N GLU A 368 2.11 23.30 -45.40
CA GLU A 368 0.81 22.69 -45.71
C GLU A 368 -0.16 22.69 -44.51
N GLY A 369 0.26 23.20 -43.36
CA GLY A 369 -0.54 23.23 -42.13
C GLY A 369 -0.65 21.87 -41.41
N ARG A 370 0.11 20.85 -41.84
CA ARG A 370 0.17 19.52 -41.23
C ARG A 370 1.09 19.53 -40.01
N THR A 371 0.68 20.28 -38.99
CA THR A 371 1.45 20.59 -37.76
C THR A 371 2.00 19.33 -37.06
N GLU A 372 1.18 18.28 -36.90
CA GLU A 372 1.62 17.08 -36.20
C GLU A 372 2.58 16.21 -37.03
N ASP A 373 2.46 16.23 -38.36
CA ASP A 373 3.42 15.57 -39.25
C ASP A 373 4.77 16.30 -39.19
N ALA A 374 4.75 17.64 -39.18
CA ALA A 374 5.96 18.46 -39.03
C ALA A 374 6.66 18.21 -37.68
N ALA A 375 5.89 18.14 -36.59
CA ALA A 375 6.42 17.81 -35.27
C ALA A 375 7.04 16.40 -35.23
N TRP A 376 6.35 15.39 -35.77
CA TRP A 376 6.89 14.03 -35.87
C TRP A 376 8.21 14.00 -36.64
N LEU A 377 8.28 14.62 -37.82
CA LEU A 377 9.50 14.69 -38.64
C LEU A 377 10.65 15.41 -37.92
N LEU A 378 10.37 16.48 -37.17
CA LEU A 378 11.39 17.16 -36.36
C LEU A 378 11.89 16.28 -35.22
N ALA A 379 11.02 15.50 -34.57
CA ALA A 379 11.46 14.55 -33.56
C ALA A 379 12.38 13.47 -34.15
N GLU A 380 12.09 12.98 -35.36
CA GLU A 380 12.97 12.03 -36.06
C GLU A 380 14.36 12.64 -36.34
N ALA A 381 14.40 13.92 -36.72
CA ALA A 381 15.66 14.67 -36.86
C ALA A 381 16.40 14.83 -35.51
N ILE A 382 15.68 15.17 -34.43
CA ILE A 382 16.23 15.31 -33.08
C ILE A 382 16.78 13.97 -32.55
N ARG A 383 16.21 12.82 -32.90
CA ARG A 383 16.79 11.51 -32.51
C ARG A 383 18.21 11.31 -33.05
N LEU A 384 18.55 11.93 -34.18
CA LEU A 384 19.88 11.89 -34.77
C LEU A 384 20.76 13.07 -34.33
N ALA A 385 20.15 14.21 -33.98
CA ALA A 385 20.81 15.45 -33.60
C ALA A 385 20.16 16.09 -32.35
N ALA A 386 20.17 15.38 -31.24
CA ALA A 386 19.59 15.79 -29.96
C ALA A 386 20.30 17.01 -29.35
N ASP A 387 21.54 17.24 -29.77
CA ASP A 387 22.35 18.41 -29.43
C ASP A 387 22.08 19.63 -30.33
N ASP A 388 21.18 19.52 -31.31
CA ASP A 388 20.74 20.65 -32.12
C ASP A 388 19.60 21.42 -31.42
N ALA A 389 20.00 22.46 -30.68
CA ALA A 389 19.07 23.36 -30.00
C ALA A 389 18.06 24.03 -30.96
N GLY A 390 18.42 24.22 -32.24
CA GLY A 390 17.54 24.82 -33.25
C GLY A 390 16.38 23.89 -33.61
N LEU A 391 16.65 22.60 -33.80
CA LEU A 391 15.61 21.60 -34.07
C LEU A 391 14.69 21.43 -32.85
N VAL A 392 15.26 21.37 -31.65
CA VAL A 392 14.48 21.28 -30.38
C VAL A 392 13.58 22.51 -30.22
N ALA A 393 14.11 23.71 -30.43
CA ALA A 393 13.34 24.95 -30.36
C ALA A 393 12.27 25.05 -31.46
N HIS A 394 12.49 24.45 -32.64
CA HIS A 394 11.49 24.40 -33.71
C HIS A 394 10.36 23.44 -33.35
N LEU A 395 10.67 22.25 -32.84
CA LEU A 395 9.66 21.30 -32.35
C LEU A 395 8.79 21.91 -31.25
N ALA A 396 9.41 22.66 -30.32
CA ALA A 396 8.71 23.30 -29.20
C ALA A 396 7.68 24.35 -29.60
N ARG A 397 7.64 24.78 -30.87
CA ARG A 397 6.64 25.75 -31.39
C ARG A 397 5.38 25.08 -31.92
N PHE A 398 5.42 23.78 -32.16
CA PHE A 398 4.28 23.06 -32.71
C PHE A 398 3.37 22.59 -31.59
N PRO A 399 2.16 23.17 -31.47
CA PRO A 399 1.22 22.73 -30.46
C PRO A 399 0.79 21.29 -30.74
N PRO A 400 0.56 20.49 -29.68
CA PRO A 400 -0.01 19.16 -29.87
C PRO A 400 -1.45 19.27 -30.39
N PRO A 401 -2.00 18.20 -30.99
CA PRO A 401 -3.43 18.11 -31.28
C PRO A 401 -4.26 18.32 -30.01
N GLU A 402 -5.46 18.87 -30.14
CA GLU A 402 -6.37 19.00 -29.00
C GLU A 402 -6.74 17.62 -28.42
N PRO A 403 -6.96 17.51 -27.10
CA PRO A 403 -7.53 16.30 -26.51
C PRO A 403 -8.96 16.11 -27.01
N ALA A 404 -9.47 14.87 -26.94
CA ALA A 404 -10.81 14.54 -27.43
C ALA A 404 -11.73 14.09 -26.29
N GLU A 405 -13.04 14.10 -26.53
CA GLU A 405 -14.07 13.58 -25.61
C GLU A 405 -13.92 14.09 -24.17
N VAL A 406 -13.80 15.41 -24.01
CA VAL A 406 -13.78 16.02 -22.67
C VAL A 406 -15.16 15.93 -22.06
N VAL A 407 -15.27 15.21 -20.95
CA VAL A 407 -16.49 15.06 -20.17
C VAL A 407 -16.24 15.59 -18.77
N ALA A 408 -17.13 16.45 -18.30
CA ALA A 408 -17.16 16.94 -16.94
C ALA A 408 -18.53 16.63 -16.34
N GLY A 409 -18.56 16.24 -15.07
CA GLY A 409 -19.80 15.91 -14.38
C GLY A 409 -19.72 16.25 -12.88
N PRO A 410 -20.85 16.64 -12.27
CA PRO A 410 -20.89 16.93 -10.85
C PRO A 410 -20.71 15.63 -10.05
N GLY A 411 -19.91 15.71 -8.99
CA GLY A 411 -19.78 14.69 -7.96
C GLY A 411 -20.02 15.29 -6.57
N PRO A 412 -19.86 14.51 -5.48
CA PRO A 412 -20.07 15.02 -4.13
C PRO A 412 -19.09 16.17 -3.80
N GLY A 413 -19.61 17.40 -3.78
CA GLY A 413 -18.86 18.62 -3.45
C GLY A 413 -17.75 19.01 -4.44
N ARG A 414 -17.71 18.43 -5.64
CA ARG A 414 -16.62 18.61 -6.60
C ARG A 414 -17.09 18.35 -8.03
N VAL A 415 -16.33 18.79 -9.02
CA VAL A 415 -16.54 18.38 -10.42
C VAL A 415 -15.41 17.45 -10.85
N THR A 416 -15.77 16.33 -11.45
CA THR A 416 -14.80 15.37 -11.99
C THR A 416 -14.74 15.47 -13.51
N LEU A 417 -13.53 15.39 -14.05
CA LEU A 417 -13.24 15.53 -15.45
C LEU A 417 -12.48 14.33 -15.98
N ARG A 418 -12.77 13.96 -17.21
CA ARG A 418 -12.05 12.94 -17.97
C ARG A 418 -11.99 13.34 -19.44
N TRP A 419 -10.88 13.01 -20.09
CA TRP A 419 -10.71 13.22 -21.53
C TRP A 419 -9.91 12.08 -22.15
N GLN A 420 -9.98 11.96 -23.47
CA GLN A 420 -9.03 11.14 -24.22
C GLN A 420 -7.73 11.91 -24.44
N PRO A 421 -6.55 11.26 -24.30
CA PRO A 421 -5.28 11.90 -24.55
C PRO A 421 -5.21 12.49 -25.96
N SER A 422 -4.49 13.61 -26.10
CA SER A 422 -4.12 14.18 -27.40
C SER A 422 -3.49 13.11 -28.30
N ARG A 423 -3.90 13.05 -29.57
CA ARG A 423 -3.37 12.11 -30.58
C ARG A 423 -1.99 12.54 -31.11
N THR A 424 -1.11 12.86 -30.18
CA THR A 424 0.29 13.19 -30.43
C THR A 424 1.04 11.94 -30.90
N ARG A 425 1.89 12.11 -31.91
CA ARG A 425 2.82 11.11 -32.46
C ARG A 425 4.23 11.24 -31.87
N THR A 426 4.56 12.37 -31.23
CA THR A 426 5.87 12.61 -30.62
C THR A 426 5.87 13.68 -29.52
N GLY A 427 6.84 13.58 -28.60
CA GLY A 427 7.03 14.53 -27.50
C GLY A 427 6.13 14.23 -26.30
N GLU A 428 6.59 14.67 -25.12
CA GLU A 428 5.79 14.59 -23.89
C GLU A 428 4.69 15.65 -23.91
N VAL A 429 3.50 15.26 -23.45
CA VAL A 429 2.32 16.12 -23.39
C VAL A 429 1.82 16.20 -21.96
N SER A 430 1.66 17.42 -21.46
CA SER A 430 0.88 17.73 -20.26
C SER A 430 -0.46 18.34 -20.65
N TYR A 431 -1.38 18.41 -19.71
CA TYR A 431 -2.70 19.00 -19.88
C TYR A 431 -2.91 20.12 -18.87
N ARG A 432 -3.33 21.28 -19.34
CA ARG A 432 -3.82 22.38 -18.51
C ARG A 432 -5.33 22.39 -18.57
N VAL A 433 -5.95 22.25 -17.41
CA VAL A 433 -7.40 22.32 -17.25
C VAL A 433 -7.74 23.65 -16.62
N VAL A 434 -8.62 24.39 -17.28
CA VAL A 434 -9.15 25.65 -16.78
C VAL A 434 -10.67 25.60 -16.77
N ARG A 435 -11.28 26.44 -15.94
CA ARG A 435 -12.73 26.62 -15.90
C ARG A 435 -13.07 28.07 -16.20
N ARG A 436 -14.25 28.29 -16.77
CA ARG A 436 -14.78 29.63 -17.03
C ARG A 436 -16.30 29.61 -16.90
N ASP A 437 -16.86 30.73 -16.45
CA ASP A 437 -18.31 30.90 -16.32
C ASP A 437 -18.99 30.93 -17.69
N GLY A 438 -19.98 30.06 -17.89
CA GLY A 438 -20.92 30.03 -19.02
C GLY A 438 -20.35 29.66 -20.40
N LEU A 439 -19.08 29.92 -20.68
CA LEU A 439 -18.44 29.73 -22.00
C LEU A 439 -17.09 29.04 -21.87
N PRO A 440 -16.65 28.28 -22.90
CA PRO A 440 -15.30 27.70 -22.90
C PRO A 440 -14.22 28.79 -22.90
N ALA A 441 -13.07 28.46 -22.31
CA ALA A 441 -11.90 29.32 -22.39
C ALA A 441 -11.26 29.18 -23.78
N MET A 442 -10.84 30.30 -24.39
CA MET A 442 -10.18 30.26 -25.70
C MET A 442 -8.68 29.98 -25.60
N SER A 443 -8.08 30.25 -24.44
CA SER A 443 -6.71 29.91 -24.07
C SER A 443 -6.63 29.59 -22.58
N PRO A 444 -5.55 28.97 -22.07
CA PRO A 444 -5.37 28.72 -20.64
C PRO A 444 -5.43 29.99 -19.77
N GLU A 445 -5.07 31.14 -20.33
CA GLU A 445 -5.03 32.44 -19.62
C GLU A 445 -6.39 33.14 -19.56
N ASP A 446 -7.37 32.69 -20.36
CA ASP A 446 -8.74 33.21 -20.43
C ASP A 446 -9.71 32.46 -19.48
N GLY A 447 -9.18 31.57 -18.63
CA GLY A 447 -9.96 30.84 -17.63
C GLY A 447 -9.23 30.75 -16.29
N ASP A 448 -9.98 30.37 -15.25
CA ASP A 448 -9.42 30.11 -13.93
C ASP A 448 -8.70 28.75 -13.93
N PRO A 449 -7.43 28.68 -13.51
CA PRO A 449 -6.68 27.44 -13.52
C PRO A 449 -7.25 26.45 -12.50
N VAL A 450 -7.48 25.21 -12.94
CA VAL A 450 -7.91 24.10 -12.08
C VAL A 450 -6.72 23.23 -11.74
N ILE A 451 -6.01 22.70 -12.76
CA ILE A 451 -4.85 21.83 -12.58
C ILE A 451 -3.99 21.76 -13.84
N GLU A 452 -2.69 21.49 -13.67
CA GLU A 452 -1.78 21.04 -14.72
C GLU A 452 -1.31 19.61 -14.40
N THR A 453 -1.46 18.68 -15.35
CA THR A 453 -1.22 17.25 -15.10
C THR A 453 -0.87 16.49 -16.38
N THR A 454 -0.15 15.37 -16.28
CA THR A 454 0.06 14.42 -17.39
C THR A 454 -1.01 13.33 -17.44
N ALA A 455 -1.85 13.23 -16.42
CA ALA A 455 -2.98 12.30 -16.39
C ALA A 455 -4.13 12.76 -17.32
N THR A 456 -5.03 11.84 -17.66
CA THR A 456 -6.20 12.11 -18.53
C THR A 456 -7.51 12.27 -17.76
N SER A 457 -7.39 12.64 -16.49
CA SER A 457 -8.50 12.93 -15.58
C SER A 457 -8.08 13.97 -14.55
N ALA A 458 -9.03 14.78 -14.11
CA ALA A 458 -8.84 15.81 -13.08
C ALA A 458 -10.07 15.92 -12.18
N SER A 459 -9.90 16.57 -11.02
CA SER A 459 -11.00 16.92 -10.14
C SER A 459 -10.85 18.36 -9.68
N ASP A 460 -11.90 19.15 -9.84
CA ASP A 460 -12.03 20.48 -9.26
C ASP A 460 -12.73 20.36 -7.90
N THR A 461 -12.02 20.69 -6.82
CA THR A 461 -12.50 20.59 -5.44
C THR A 461 -13.17 21.87 -4.92
N ALA A 462 -13.07 22.96 -5.68
CA ALA A 462 -13.69 24.24 -5.32
C ALA A 462 -14.38 24.90 -6.54
N PRO A 463 -15.29 24.18 -7.22
CA PRO A 463 -16.06 24.78 -8.30
C PRO A 463 -17.12 25.75 -7.73
N PRO A 464 -17.45 26.83 -8.46
CA PRO A 464 -18.59 27.67 -8.11
C PRO A 464 -19.90 26.88 -8.00
N VAL A 465 -20.62 27.04 -6.89
CA VAL A 465 -21.91 26.40 -6.64
C VAL A 465 -23.03 27.17 -7.33
N ALA A 466 -24.01 26.44 -7.90
CA ALA A 466 -25.19 27.00 -8.56
C ALA A 466 -24.89 27.94 -9.74
N ARG A 467 -23.70 27.80 -10.36
CA ARG A 467 -23.33 28.54 -11.57
C ARG A 467 -22.90 27.57 -12.66
N PRO A 468 -23.29 27.82 -13.93
CA PRO A 468 -22.82 27.03 -15.05
C PRO A 468 -21.35 27.35 -15.33
N VAL A 469 -20.49 26.35 -15.16
CA VAL A 469 -19.07 26.43 -15.49
C VAL A 469 -18.72 25.50 -16.65
N VAL A 470 -17.92 25.99 -17.59
CA VAL A 470 -17.38 25.21 -18.70
C VAL A 470 -15.92 24.96 -18.43
N TYR A 471 -15.52 23.69 -18.49
CA TYR A 471 -14.13 23.29 -18.35
C TYR A 471 -13.52 23.09 -19.73
N THR A 472 -12.31 23.61 -19.92
CA THR A 472 -11.55 23.50 -21.16
C THR A 472 -10.19 22.89 -20.85
N VAL A 473 -9.84 21.85 -21.61
CA VAL A 473 -8.58 21.13 -21.50
C VAL A 473 -7.71 21.47 -22.68
N PHE A 474 -6.49 21.91 -22.40
CA PHE A 474 -5.47 22.22 -23.39
C PHE A 474 -4.33 21.21 -23.26
N ALA A 475 -3.90 20.63 -24.37
CA ALA A 475 -2.67 19.85 -24.43
C ALA A 475 -1.47 20.79 -24.61
N VAL A 476 -0.38 20.51 -23.91
CA VAL A 476 0.82 21.36 -23.88
C VAL A 476 2.03 20.50 -24.22
N ARG A 477 2.86 20.99 -25.15
CA ARG A 477 4.14 20.37 -25.55
C ARG A 477 5.23 21.43 -25.47
N GLY A 478 6.07 21.36 -24.44
CA GLY A 478 6.97 22.47 -24.10
C GLY A 478 6.15 23.73 -23.76
N ASP A 479 6.35 24.81 -24.50
CA ASP A 479 5.60 26.07 -24.34
C ASP A 479 4.41 26.18 -25.31
N ALA A 480 4.27 25.27 -26.28
CA ALA A 480 3.19 25.32 -27.25
C ALA A 480 1.91 24.67 -26.71
N VAL A 481 0.80 25.39 -26.85
CA VAL A 481 -0.52 25.02 -26.34
C VAL A 481 -1.47 24.70 -27.50
N SER A 482 -2.19 23.58 -27.41
CA SER A 482 -3.22 23.19 -28.38
C SER A 482 -4.41 24.13 -28.38
N ARG A 483 -5.35 23.92 -29.31
CA ARG A 483 -6.72 24.40 -29.11
C ARG A 483 -7.34 23.71 -27.89
N GLY A 484 -8.26 24.42 -27.24
CA GLY A 484 -8.98 23.91 -26.08
C GLY A 484 -10.12 22.99 -26.50
N ALA A 485 -10.20 21.82 -25.87
CA ALA A 485 -11.38 20.96 -25.96
C ALA A 485 -12.23 21.16 -24.70
N ALA A 486 -13.51 21.48 -24.87
CA ALA A 486 -14.39 21.83 -23.77
C ALA A 486 -15.44 20.75 -23.51
N ALA A 487 -15.77 20.56 -22.23
CA ALA A 487 -16.98 19.85 -21.84
C ALA A 487 -18.22 20.73 -22.04
N GLY A 488 -19.42 20.13 -21.98
CA GLY A 488 -20.65 20.91 -21.81
C GLY A 488 -20.68 21.65 -20.47
N PRO A 489 -21.52 22.70 -20.31
CA PRO A 489 -21.67 23.40 -19.04
C PRO A 489 -22.07 22.47 -17.90
N VAL A 490 -21.41 22.58 -16.76
CA VAL A 490 -21.70 21.83 -15.53
C VAL A 490 -22.15 22.78 -14.45
N VAL A 491 -23.25 22.44 -13.78
CA VAL A 491 -23.71 23.14 -12.58
C VAL A 491 -23.55 22.20 -11.40
N LEU A 492 -22.77 22.60 -10.39
CA LEU A 492 -22.69 21.85 -9.13
C LEU A 492 -23.78 22.34 -8.17
N LEU A 493 -24.62 21.41 -7.72
CA LEU A 493 -25.65 21.64 -6.71
C LEU A 493 -25.41 20.66 -5.55
N PRO A 494 -24.56 21.02 -4.57
CA PRO A 494 -24.23 20.13 -3.47
C PRO A 494 -25.50 19.67 -2.72
N PRO A 495 -25.71 18.36 -2.52
CA PRO A 495 -26.75 17.90 -1.61
C PRO A 495 -26.33 18.14 -0.15
N VAL A 496 -27.27 17.93 0.79
CA VAL A 496 -26.92 17.87 2.21
C VAL A 496 -25.93 16.74 2.48
N THR A 497 -25.07 16.90 3.48
CA THR A 497 -24.12 15.87 3.91
C THR A 497 -24.33 15.52 5.38
N GLY A 498 -23.94 14.31 5.78
CA GLY A 498 -24.06 13.87 7.18
C GLY A 498 -25.50 13.79 7.69
N LEU A 499 -26.46 13.42 6.84
CA LEU A 499 -27.85 13.24 7.25
C LEU A 499 -27.93 12.17 8.36
N THR A 500 -28.41 12.59 9.52
CA THR A 500 -28.67 11.74 10.68
C THR A 500 -30.13 11.87 11.07
N LEU A 501 -30.77 10.74 11.35
CA LEU A 501 -32.15 10.66 11.81
C LEU A 501 -32.15 10.00 13.19
N THR A 502 -32.92 10.58 14.11
CA THR A 502 -33.10 10.06 15.47
C THR A 502 -34.58 10.12 15.84
N GLY A 503 -35.06 9.08 16.51
CA GLY A 503 -36.40 9.04 17.09
C GLY A 503 -36.27 9.05 18.61
N ASP A 504 -37.03 9.89 19.29
CA ASP A 504 -37.05 9.99 20.76
C ASP A 504 -38.33 9.40 21.38
N GLY A 505 -39.15 8.74 20.57
CA GLY A 505 -40.43 8.19 20.99
C GLY A 505 -41.61 9.17 20.93
N HIS A 506 -41.38 10.41 20.50
CA HIS A 506 -42.43 11.43 20.31
C HIS A 506 -42.33 12.16 18.97
N ALA A 507 -41.13 12.31 18.43
CA ALA A 507 -40.88 12.92 17.15
C ALA A 507 -39.68 12.25 16.45
N VAL A 508 -39.57 12.47 15.15
CA VAL A 508 -38.32 12.20 14.41
C VAL A 508 -37.57 13.50 14.23
N THR A 509 -36.31 13.54 14.65
CA THR A 509 -35.41 14.68 14.44
C THR A 509 -34.36 14.30 13.41
N GLY A 510 -34.22 15.15 12.39
CA GLY A 510 -33.18 15.05 11.37
C GLY A 510 -32.16 16.18 11.49
N SER A 511 -30.88 15.88 11.28
CA SER A 511 -29.82 16.89 11.20
C SER A 511 -28.84 16.62 10.08
N TRP A 512 -28.27 17.68 9.50
CA TRP A 512 -27.33 17.61 8.37
C TRP A 512 -26.47 18.86 8.27
N LEU A 513 -25.47 18.81 7.39
CA LEU A 513 -24.69 19.93 6.93
C LEU A 513 -25.12 20.36 5.53
N VAL A 514 -25.05 21.66 5.27
CA VAL A 514 -25.44 22.28 4.01
C VAL A 514 -24.36 23.24 3.53
N ASP A 515 -24.23 23.40 2.21
CA ASP A 515 -23.29 24.35 1.60
C ASP A 515 -23.68 25.81 1.92
N PRO A 516 -22.72 26.73 2.14
CA PRO A 516 -23.00 28.14 2.41
C PRO A 516 -23.82 28.86 1.33
N ALA A 517 -23.79 28.38 0.08
CA ALA A 517 -24.56 28.96 -1.02
C ALA A 517 -26.04 28.51 -1.03
N ALA A 518 -26.44 27.58 -0.16
CA ALA A 518 -27.81 27.12 -0.09
C ALA A 518 -28.76 28.22 0.38
N VAL A 519 -29.96 28.25 -0.20
CA VAL A 519 -30.95 29.28 0.08
C VAL A 519 -32.11 28.72 0.88
N GLN A 520 -32.53 27.50 0.58
CA GLN A 520 -33.62 26.83 1.28
C GLN A 520 -33.38 25.32 1.33
N VAL A 521 -33.83 24.66 2.39
CA VAL A 521 -33.91 23.19 2.46
C VAL A 521 -35.36 22.77 2.65
N THR A 522 -35.82 21.84 1.82
CA THR A 522 -37.16 21.23 1.92
C THR A 522 -37.02 19.77 2.30
N VAL A 523 -37.90 19.32 3.20
CA VAL A 523 -37.94 17.94 3.67
C VAL A 523 -39.31 17.37 3.33
N THR A 524 -39.32 16.21 2.68
CA THR A 524 -40.54 15.45 2.39
C THR A 524 -40.47 14.13 3.13
N CYS A 525 -41.50 13.84 3.92
CA CYS A 525 -41.68 12.61 4.66
C CYS A 525 -42.64 11.68 3.90
N THR A 526 -42.25 10.43 3.73
CA THR A 526 -43.06 9.38 3.11
C THR A 526 -43.10 8.17 4.01
N ARG A 527 -44.30 7.61 4.25
CA ARG A 527 -44.44 6.33 4.95
C ARG A 527 -44.00 5.18 4.06
N LEU A 528 -43.22 4.26 4.60
CA LEU A 528 -42.69 3.11 3.85
C LEU A 528 -43.67 1.92 3.78
N ASP A 529 -44.71 1.91 4.61
CA ASP A 529 -45.82 0.96 4.51
C ASP A 529 -46.77 1.27 3.34
N GLY A 530 -46.59 2.43 2.69
CA GLY A 530 -47.38 2.87 1.54
C GLY A 530 -48.72 3.50 1.89
N ASP A 531 -49.01 3.71 3.18
CA ASP A 531 -50.23 4.40 3.60
C ASP A 531 -50.06 5.92 3.49
N GLY A 532 -51.00 6.58 2.80
CA GLY A 532 -51.00 8.04 2.60
C GLY A 532 -49.95 8.60 1.60
N PRO A 533 -50.17 9.82 1.09
CA PRO A 533 -49.23 10.49 0.20
C PRO A 533 -48.01 11.06 0.96
N PRO A 534 -46.88 11.31 0.27
CA PRO A 534 -45.77 12.07 0.83
C PRO A 534 -46.24 13.44 1.33
N ARG A 535 -45.77 13.86 2.52
CA ARG A 535 -46.08 15.17 3.12
C ARG A 535 -44.82 16.01 3.36
N PRO A 536 -44.90 17.34 3.24
CA PRO A 536 -43.79 18.21 3.62
C PRO A 536 -43.62 18.23 5.15
N VAL A 537 -42.38 18.29 5.62
CA VAL A 537 -42.03 18.50 7.03
C VAL A 537 -41.53 19.94 7.18
N ALA A 538 -42.06 20.64 8.19
CA ALA A 538 -41.68 22.02 8.44
C ALA A 538 -40.19 22.14 8.80
N THR A 539 -39.46 22.95 8.04
CA THR A 539 -38.09 23.38 8.35
C THR A 539 -38.08 24.85 8.76
N ARG A 540 -37.03 25.28 9.47
CA ARG A 540 -36.81 26.72 9.67
C ARG A 540 -36.61 27.40 8.30
N PRO A 541 -37.05 28.66 8.12
CA PRO A 541 -36.77 29.39 6.89
C PRO A 541 -35.27 29.47 6.59
N GLY A 542 -34.90 29.45 5.31
CA GLY A 542 -33.50 29.52 4.87
C GLY A 542 -32.82 28.15 4.76
N ALA A 543 -31.48 28.14 4.77
CA ALA A 543 -30.64 26.95 4.75
C ALA A 543 -30.64 26.23 6.11
N ALA A 544 -31.79 25.69 6.51
CA ALA A 544 -31.92 24.93 7.74
C ALA A 544 -30.97 23.73 7.76
N THR A 545 -30.41 23.43 8.94
CA THR A 545 -29.49 22.31 9.20
C THR A 545 -30.16 21.13 9.91
N GLY A 546 -31.50 21.16 10.01
CA GLY A 546 -32.27 20.12 10.68
C GLY A 546 -33.78 20.35 10.58
N PHE A 547 -34.54 19.31 10.95
CA PHE A 547 -36.00 19.34 11.13
C PHE A 547 -36.41 18.59 12.38
N VAL A 548 -37.63 18.86 12.86
CA VAL A 548 -38.33 18.03 13.85
C VAL A 548 -39.70 17.70 13.25
N ASP A 549 -40.02 16.42 13.19
CA ASP A 549 -41.28 15.88 12.70
C ASP A 549 -42.11 15.31 13.86
N PRO A 550 -43.01 16.12 14.46
CA PRO A 550 -43.83 15.69 15.59
C PRO A 550 -45.03 14.83 15.15
N GLU A 551 -45.28 14.70 13.84
CA GLU A 551 -46.39 13.94 13.28
C GLU A 551 -45.98 12.49 12.93
N ALA A 552 -44.75 12.09 13.25
CA ALA A 552 -44.29 10.73 13.03
C ALA A 552 -44.99 9.77 14.00
N GLU A 553 -45.72 8.80 13.45
CA GLU A 553 -46.39 7.76 14.23
C GLU A 553 -45.39 6.71 14.69
N LEU A 554 -45.57 6.27 15.94
CA LEU A 554 -44.68 5.29 16.51
C LEU A 554 -44.94 3.88 15.93
N GLY A 555 -43.87 3.11 15.75
CA GLY A 555 -43.87 1.80 15.09
C GLY A 555 -43.91 1.87 13.55
N VAL A 556 -44.00 3.06 12.96
CA VAL A 556 -44.08 3.25 11.50
C VAL A 556 -42.69 3.58 10.94
N ALA A 557 -42.38 2.96 9.79
CA ALA A 557 -41.16 3.22 9.05
C ALA A 557 -41.34 4.39 8.08
N TYR A 558 -40.45 5.37 8.12
CA TYR A 558 -40.49 6.60 7.31
C TYR A 558 -39.23 6.76 6.46
N SER A 559 -39.39 7.39 5.29
CA SER A 559 -38.32 7.93 4.46
C SER A 559 -38.39 9.45 4.48
N TYR A 560 -37.32 10.10 4.92
CA TYR A 560 -37.16 11.56 4.88
C TYR A 560 -36.23 11.92 3.73
N ARG A 561 -36.79 12.59 2.72
CA ARG A 561 -36.07 13.09 1.56
C ARG A 561 -35.77 14.57 1.75
N VAL A 562 -34.48 14.91 1.76
CA VAL A 562 -33.97 16.26 1.96
C VAL A 562 -33.44 16.80 0.63
N THR A 563 -34.00 17.91 0.16
CA THR A 563 -33.61 18.59 -1.08
C THR A 563 -33.14 20.00 -0.77
N VAL A 564 -31.98 20.39 -1.30
CA VAL A 564 -31.42 21.73 -1.15
C VAL A 564 -31.79 22.56 -2.37
N HIS A 565 -32.16 23.81 -2.13
CA HIS A 565 -32.50 24.78 -3.16
C HIS A 565 -31.46 25.89 -3.19
N TYR A 566 -31.04 26.22 -4.41
CA TYR A 566 -30.07 27.26 -4.72
C TYR A 566 -30.68 28.30 -5.66
N HIS A 567 -30.07 29.47 -5.74
CA HIS A 567 -30.35 30.45 -6.80
C HIS A 567 -29.27 30.39 -7.87
N GLY A 568 -29.70 30.22 -9.11
CA GLY A 568 -28.83 30.40 -10.26
C GLY A 568 -28.56 31.87 -10.57
N PRO A 569 -27.69 32.13 -11.57
CA PRO A 569 -27.28 33.50 -11.92
C PRO A 569 -28.43 34.41 -12.39
N ASP A 570 -29.50 33.85 -12.96
CA ASP A 570 -30.67 34.60 -13.43
C ASP A 570 -31.80 34.65 -12.36
N GLY A 571 -31.50 34.22 -11.14
CA GLY A 571 -32.44 34.15 -10.02
C GLY A 571 -33.38 32.94 -10.08
N GLU A 572 -33.20 32.05 -11.05
CA GLU A 572 -33.93 30.80 -11.14
C GLU A 572 -33.63 29.90 -9.94
N ARG A 573 -34.61 29.08 -9.54
CA ARG A 573 -34.47 28.16 -8.42
C ARG A 573 -33.96 26.82 -8.93
N LEU A 574 -32.82 26.37 -8.41
CA LEU A 574 -32.16 25.13 -8.76
C LEU A 574 -32.24 24.14 -7.59
N GLU A 575 -32.44 22.85 -7.89
CA GLU A 575 -32.59 21.80 -6.88
C GLU A 575 -31.42 20.80 -6.92
N SER A 576 -30.86 20.49 -5.75
CA SER A 576 -29.86 19.42 -5.62
C SER A 576 -30.49 18.05 -5.86
N GLU A 577 -29.65 17.04 -6.07
CA GLU A 577 -30.07 15.66 -5.84
C GLU A 577 -30.58 15.52 -4.39
N ALA A 578 -31.62 14.73 -4.20
CA ALA A 578 -32.25 14.57 -2.89
C ALA A 578 -31.58 13.44 -2.09
N VAL A 579 -31.29 13.71 -0.81
CA VAL A 579 -30.72 12.71 0.10
C VAL A 579 -31.83 12.11 0.94
N ALA A 580 -31.94 10.78 0.94
CA ALA A 580 -32.96 10.07 1.71
C ALA A 580 -32.35 9.36 2.93
N GLY A 581 -32.95 9.56 4.10
CA GLY A 581 -32.71 8.78 5.30
C GLY A 581 -33.95 7.98 5.69
N HIS A 582 -33.76 6.81 6.31
CA HIS A 582 -34.86 5.95 6.75
C HIS A 582 -34.78 5.73 8.25
N ILE A 583 -35.94 5.73 8.92
CA ILE A 583 -36.03 5.47 10.36
C ILE A 583 -37.40 4.87 10.70
N VAL A 584 -37.42 4.01 11.71
CA VAL A 584 -38.66 3.60 12.38
C VAL A 584 -38.75 4.45 13.65
N ALA A 585 -39.82 5.23 13.80
CA ALA A 585 -40.05 5.96 15.03
C ALA A 585 -40.46 4.96 16.12
N ASP A 586 -39.51 4.43 16.89
CA ASP A 586 -39.83 3.39 17.88
C ASP A 586 -40.48 3.98 19.14
N HIS A 587 -41.25 3.18 19.86
CA HIS A 587 -41.78 3.57 21.18
C HIS A 587 -40.62 3.80 22.17
N PRO A 588 -40.76 4.72 23.14
CA PRO A 588 -39.74 4.89 24.18
C PRO A 588 -39.59 3.59 24.99
N PRO A 589 -38.39 3.30 25.54
CA PRO A 589 -38.19 2.13 26.39
C PRO A 589 -39.14 2.18 27.59
N ALA A 590 -39.74 1.04 27.94
CA ALA A 590 -40.67 0.93 29.05
C ALA A 590 -40.23 -0.15 30.04
N ALA A 591 -40.54 0.05 31.32
CA ALA A 591 -40.28 -0.95 32.37
C ALA A 591 -41.04 -2.24 32.08
N VAL A 592 -40.41 -3.38 32.39
CA VAL A 592 -41.02 -4.70 32.36
C VAL A 592 -41.45 -5.05 33.79
N PRO A 593 -42.76 -5.00 34.12
CA PRO A 593 -43.23 -5.20 35.50
C PRO A 593 -43.35 -6.68 35.90
N ASP A 594 -43.42 -7.59 34.92
CA ASP A 594 -43.87 -8.96 35.11
C ASP A 594 -42.78 -10.01 34.87
N LEU A 595 -41.50 -9.65 35.06
CA LEU A 595 -40.40 -10.62 35.00
C LEU A 595 -40.65 -11.77 35.99
N SER A 596 -40.72 -13.00 35.47
CA SER A 596 -40.78 -14.23 36.23
C SER A 596 -39.58 -15.12 35.93
N ALA A 597 -39.13 -15.85 36.94
CA ALA A 597 -38.04 -16.80 36.83
C ALA A 597 -38.38 -18.09 37.58
N GLU A 598 -38.43 -19.20 36.85
CA GLU A 598 -38.67 -20.53 37.41
C GLU A 598 -37.46 -21.44 37.19
N VAL A 599 -37.11 -22.26 38.17
CA VAL A 599 -36.02 -23.23 38.02
C VAL A 599 -36.56 -24.50 37.39
N ALA A 600 -36.14 -24.78 36.16
CA ALA A 600 -36.55 -25.96 35.41
C ALA A 600 -35.43 -27.03 35.37
N PRO A 601 -35.77 -28.32 35.40
CA PRO A 601 -34.80 -29.40 35.17
C PRO A 601 -34.29 -29.36 33.71
N GLY A 602 -33.05 -29.78 33.48
CA GLY A 602 -32.47 -29.91 32.14
C GLY A 602 -31.59 -31.15 32.01
N ASP A 603 -31.40 -31.64 30.77
CA ASP A 603 -30.73 -32.92 30.45
C ASP A 603 -29.32 -33.10 31.04
N ARG A 604 -28.63 -32.00 31.33
CA ARG A 604 -27.26 -31.98 31.89
C ARG A 604 -27.13 -31.10 33.12
N ALA A 605 -27.89 -30.00 33.18
CA ALA A 605 -27.88 -29.02 34.25
C ALA A 605 -29.23 -28.29 34.31
N PRO A 606 -29.64 -27.81 35.49
CA PRO A 606 -30.81 -26.94 35.68
C PRO A 606 -30.63 -25.59 34.98
N HIS A 607 -31.74 -24.98 34.57
CA HIS A 607 -31.77 -23.65 33.99
C HIS A 607 -32.91 -22.82 34.59
N LEU A 608 -32.80 -21.51 34.47
CA LEU A 608 -33.88 -20.56 34.71
C LEU A 608 -34.71 -20.48 33.43
N ALA A 609 -35.99 -20.83 33.53
CA ALA A 609 -37.00 -20.45 32.57
C ALA A 609 -37.49 -19.04 32.94
N LEU A 610 -37.10 -18.07 32.13
CA LEU A 610 -37.43 -16.65 32.31
C LEU A 610 -38.60 -16.29 31.40
N SER A 611 -39.58 -15.55 31.90
CA SER A 611 -40.69 -15.05 31.09
C SER A 611 -41.10 -13.63 31.49
N TRP A 612 -41.50 -12.82 30.52
CA TRP A 612 -42.00 -11.46 30.73
C TRP A 612 -42.83 -11.00 29.53
N THR A 613 -43.63 -9.95 29.70
CA THR A 613 -44.32 -9.30 28.58
C THR A 613 -43.38 -8.38 27.80
N ALA A 614 -43.38 -8.50 26.48
CA ALA A 614 -42.56 -7.64 25.64
C ALA A 614 -43.02 -6.18 25.78
N PRO A 615 -42.12 -5.24 26.14
CA PRO A 615 -42.48 -3.83 26.19
C PRO A 615 -42.77 -3.32 24.78
N ARG A 616 -43.56 -2.24 24.70
CA ARG A 616 -43.92 -1.59 23.44
C ARG A 616 -42.69 -1.02 22.72
N GLY A 617 -41.66 -0.63 23.45
CA GLY A 617 -40.42 -0.06 22.90
C GLY A 617 -39.20 -0.49 23.71
N GLY A 618 -38.05 -0.50 23.03
CA GLY A 618 -36.75 -0.86 23.60
C GLY A 618 -36.47 -2.37 23.69
N ARG A 619 -35.18 -2.71 23.85
CA ARG A 619 -34.70 -4.10 23.92
C ARG A 619 -34.53 -4.54 25.36
N VAL A 620 -35.21 -5.62 25.76
CA VAL A 620 -35.09 -6.18 27.11
C VAL A 620 -33.87 -7.09 27.22
N GLU A 621 -33.08 -6.84 28.26
CA GLU A 621 -32.02 -7.71 28.77
C GLU A 621 -32.31 -8.08 30.23
N ILE A 622 -32.04 -9.32 30.61
CA ILE A 622 -32.11 -9.77 32.00
C ILE A 622 -30.69 -9.80 32.56
N ARG A 623 -30.45 -9.00 33.59
CA ARG A 623 -29.15 -8.87 34.25
C ARG A 623 -29.13 -9.60 35.59
N ARG A 624 -28.05 -10.34 35.86
CA ARG A 624 -27.81 -11.05 37.11
C ARG A 624 -26.73 -10.35 37.94
N ALA A 625 -27.07 -9.99 39.18
CA ALA A 625 -26.14 -9.39 40.14
C ALA A 625 -26.21 -10.09 41.51
N THR A 626 -25.13 -10.04 42.29
CA THR A 626 -25.10 -10.56 43.67
C THR A 626 -25.67 -9.57 44.70
N THR A 627 -25.87 -8.32 44.30
CA THR A 627 -26.50 -7.25 45.09
C THR A 627 -27.81 -6.80 44.43
N ALA A 628 -28.76 -6.34 45.24
CA ALA A 628 -29.97 -5.72 44.71
C ALA A 628 -29.61 -4.46 43.88
N PRO A 629 -30.39 -4.13 42.83
CA PRO A 629 -30.18 -2.89 42.10
C PRO A 629 -30.33 -1.68 43.02
N ALA A 630 -29.60 -0.61 42.72
CA ALA A 630 -29.71 0.66 43.44
C ALA A 630 -30.97 1.47 43.02
N TRP A 631 -31.62 1.06 41.93
CA TRP A 631 -32.77 1.71 41.31
C TRP A 631 -34.05 0.92 41.55
N ASN A 632 -35.19 1.61 41.47
CA ASN A 632 -36.51 1.01 41.55
C ASN A 632 -37.05 0.68 40.14
N GLU A 633 -38.06 -0.19 40.09
CA GLU A 633 -38.82 -0.42 38.86
C GLU A 633 -39.45 0.89 38.36
N GLY A 634 -39.31 1.16 37.05
CA GLY A 634 -39.77 2.39 36.40
C GLY A 634 -38.68 3.46 36.29
N ASP A 635 -37.59 3.37 37.03
CA ASP A 635 -36.51 4.36 36.98
C ASP A 635 -35.84 4.37 35.59
N THR A 636 -35.61 5.57 35.06
CA THR A 636 -34.85 5.78 33.82
C THR A 636 -33.43 6.18 34.16
N VAL A 637 -32.46 5.40 33.69
CA VAL A 637 -31.03 5.59 33.96
C VAL A 637 -30.24 5.71 32.65
N PRO A 638 -29.06 6.33 32.64
CA PRO A 638 -28.15 6.25 31.50
C PRO A 638 -27.81 4.79 31.18
N ALA A 639 -27.78 4.43 29.89
CA ALA A 639 -27.51 3.04 29.48
C ALA A 639 -26.17 2.50 30.03
N ALA A 640 -25.16 3.36 30.12
CA ALA A 640 -23.84 3.03 30.66
C ALA A 640 -23.88 2.74 32.18
N GLU A 641 -24.83 3.30 32.91
CA GLU A 641 -24.98 3.05 34.36
C GLU A 641 -25.57 1.65 34.59
N ALA A 642 -26.57 1.28 33.78
CA ALA A 642 -27.15 -0.06 33.78
C ALA A 642 -26.13 -1.14 33.37
N ASP A 643 -25.11 -0.80 32.56
CA ASP A 643 -24.02 -1.70 32.19
C ASP A 643 -23.18 -2.16 33.39
N GLY A 644 -23.09 -1.34 34.45
CA GLY A 644 -22.38 -1.66 35.68
C GLY A 644 -23.11 -2.65 36.60
N HIS A 645 -24.40 -2.91 36.38
CA HIS A 645 -25.20 -3.77 37.27
C HIS A 645 -25.20 -5.23 36.80
N GLY A 646 -24.24 -5.99 37.32
CA GLY A 646 -24.16 -7.44 37.06
C GLY A 646 -23.90 -7.80 35.60
N GLU A 647 -24.14 -9.06 35.25
CA GLU A 647 -23.91 -9.60 33.90
C GLU A 647 -25.21 -9.85 33.14
N VAL A 648 -25.20 -9.75 31.82
CA VAL A 648 -26.37 -10.10 30.98
C VAL A 648 -26.43 -11.62 30.86
N ILE A 649 -27.53 -12.22 31.34
CA ILE A 649 -27.73 -13.68 31.28
C ILE A 649 -28.76 -14.10 30.23
N ALA A 650 -29.59 -13.17 29.78
CA ALA A 650 -30.55 -13.40 28.72
C ALA A 650 -30.88 -12.09 27.98
N THR A 651 -31.11 -12.20 26.68
CA THR A 651 -31.67 -11.15 25.82
C THR A 651 -32.81 -11.77 25.04
N ALA A 652 -33.90 -11.02 24.81
CA ALA A 652 -35.07 -11.55 24.11
C ALA A 652 -34.72 -12.03 22.69
N ALA A 653 -35.26 -13.20 22.29
CA ALA A 653 -35.29 -13.67 20.90
C ALA A 653 -36.49 -13.13 20.09
N GLY A 654 -37.36 -12.32 20.73
CA GLY A 654 -38.62 -11.81 20.19
C GLY A 654 -39.84 -12.34 20.97
N PRO A 655 -41.01 -11.68 20.91
CA PRO A 655 -42.24 -12.16 21.56
C PRO A 655 -42.85 -13.35 20.81
N ASP A 656 -43.52 -14.24 21.53
CA ASP A 656 -44.39 -15.27 20.97
C ASP A 656 -45.75 -14.70 20.50
N THR A 657 -46.65 -15.56 20.02
CA THR A 657 -48.00 -15.17 19.57
C THR A 657 -48.89 -14.60 20.68
N THR A 658 -48.49 -14.73 21.95
CA THR A 658 -49.18 -14.17 23.12
C THR A 658 -48.56 -12.85 23.59
N GLY A 659 -47.51 -12.37 22.92
CA GLY A 659 -46.80 -11.15 23.30
C GLY A 659 -45.78 -11.35 24.44
N ARG A 660 -45.50 -12.60 24.83
CA ARG A 660 -44.52 -12.90 25.88
C ARG A 660 -43.17 -13.26 25.29
N CYS A 661 -42.14 -12.79 25.96
CA CYS A 661 -40.78 -13.23 25.72
C CYS A 661 -40.45 -14.37 26.69
N VAL A 662 -39.71 -15.35 26.20
CA VAL A 662 -39.16 -16.45 27.00
C VAL A 662 -37.68 -16.58 26.73
N ALA A 663 -36.91 -16.87 27.78
CA ALA A 663 -35.48 -17.12 27.66
C ALA A 663 -35.03 -18.16 28.67
N ASN A 664 -34.01 -18.94 28.32
CA ASN A 664 -33.39 -19.91 29.23
C ASN A 664 -31.98 -19.45 29.59
N ALA A 665 -31.65 -19.43 30.87
CA ALA A 665 -30.33 -19.05 31.38
C ALA A 665 -29.81 -20.06 32.41
N PRO A 666 -28.49 -20.22 32.62
CA PRO A 666 -27.98 -21.09 33.68
C PRO A 666 -28.47 -20.65 35.07
N ALA A 667 -28.91 -21.61 35.90
CA ALA A 667 -29.50 -21.37 37.22
C ALA A 667 -28.63 -20.54 38.17
N GLY A 668 -27.30 -20.63 38.08
CA GLY A 668 -26.40 -19.99 39.05
C GLY A 668 -26.42 -20.68 40.42
N GLN A 669 -25.72 -20.09 41.39
CA GLN A 669 -25.59 -20.57 42.77
C GLN A 669 -25.55 -19.38 43.73
N GLY A 670 -25.95 -19.60 44.98
CA GLY A 670 -26.03 -18.56 46.01
C GLY A 670 -27.24 -17.64 45.85
N ARG A 671 -27.22 -16.51 46.55
CA ARG A 671 -28.22 -15.45 46.43
C ARG A 671 -27.86 -14.48 45.31
N PHE A 672 -28.79 -14.23 44.41
CA PHE A 672 -28.63 -13.28 43.31
C PHE A 672 -29.97 -12.65 42.90
N PHE A 673 -29.88 -11.55 42.17
CA PHE A 673 -31.01 -10.74 41.72
C PHE A 673 -31.02 -10.72 40.18
N LEU A 674 -32.19 -10.97 39.62
CA LEU A 674 -32.45 -10.90 38.18
C LEU A 674 -33.26 -9.64 37.90
N THR A 675 -32.65 -8.65 37.25
CA THR A 675 -33.30 -7.37 36.95
C THR A 675 -33.58 -7.29 35.45
N ALA A 676 -34.83 -7.03 35.06
CA ALA A 676 -35.16 -6.69 33.68
C ALA A 676 -34.69 -5.25 33.38
N VAL A 677 -34.03 -5.05 32.25
CA VAL A 677 -33.55 -3.74 31.80
C VAL A 677 -33.97 -3.54 30.35
N THR A 678 -34.80 -2.53 30.09
CA THR A 678 -35.25 -2.19 28.73
C THR A 678 -34.40 -1.07 28.17
N ARG A 679 -33.63 -1.35 27.12
CA ARG A 679 -32.71 -0.38 26.49
C ARG A 679 -33.35 0.43 25.38
N GLY A 680 -33.10 1.74 25.39
CA GLY A 680 -33.32 2.65 24.27
C GLY A 680 -32.03 3.38 23.87
N PRO A 681 -32.09 4.35 22.95
CA PRO A 681 -30.94 5.17 22.58
C PRO A 681 -30.43 6.01 23.77
N GLY A 682 -29.28 5.66 24.32
CA GLY A 682 -28.60 6.40 25.41
C GLY A 682 -29.19 6.22 26.83
N ILE A 683 -30.41 5.69 26.94
CA ILE A 683 -31.11 5.45 28.21
C ILE A 683 -31.52 3.98 28.37
N ALA A 684 -31.75 3.57 29.61
CA ALA A 684 -32.33 2.30 29.97
C ALA A 684 -33.41 2.50 31.03
N VAL A 685 -34.49 1.73 30.96
CA VAL A 685 -35.57 1.73 31.96
C VAL A 685 -35.53 0.44 32.75
N ILE A 686 -35.50 0.57 34.07
CA ILE A 686 -35.40 -0.55 35.00
C ILE A 686 -36.77 -1.19 35.17
N GLY A 687 -36.84 -2.50 34.95
CA GLY A 687 -38.01 -3.34 35.22
C GLY A 687 -37.95 -4.03 36.58
N ASN A 688 -38.90 -4.92 36.80
CA ASN A 688 -39.00 -5.73 38.01
C ASN A 688 -37.72 -6.56 38.25
N THR A 689 -37.40 -6.76 39.52
CA THR A 689 -36.27 -7.57 39.97
C THR A 689 -36.73 -8.79 40.76
N VAL A 690 -36.35 -9.98 40.30
CA VAL A 690 -36.62 -11.25 40.99
C VAL A 690 -35.38 -11.65 41.80
N ALA A 691 -35.54 -11.80 43.12
CA ALA A 691 -34.50 -12.36 43.97
C ALA A 691 -34.61 -13.89 44.03
N LEU A 692 -33.50 -14.59 43.79
CA LEU A 692 -33.41 -16.05 43.90
C LEU A 692 -32.27 -16.45 44.84
N GLU A 693 -32.47 -17.56 45.53
CA GLU A 693 -31.47 -18.16 46.43
C GLU A 693 -31.41 -19.67 46.19
N LEU A 694 -30.26 -20.16 45.71
CA LEU A 694 -30.05 -21.55 45.36
C LEU A 694 -28.82 -22.11 46.08
N THR A 695 -28.94 -23.24 46.78
CA THR A 695 -27.79 -23.93 47.39
C THR A 695 -27.10 -24.87 46.40
N ALA A 696 -25.84 -25.21 46.68
CA ALA A 696 -25.02 -26.05 45.81
C ALA A 696 -25.59 -27.49 45.69
N PRO A 697 -25.66 -28.08 44.47
CA PRO A 697 -26.11 -29.46 44.28
C PRO A 697 -25.08 -30.50 44.73
N VAL A 698 -25.54 -31.72 45.01
CA VAL A 698 -24.64 -32.87 45.22
C VAL A 698 -23.82 -33.15 43.96
N SER A 699 -22.63 -33.75 44.11
CA SER A 699 -21.81 -34.16 42.97
C SER A 699 -21.49 -35.65 43.01
N GLY A 700 -21.05 -36.23 41.89
CA GLY A 700 -20.65 -37.64 41.86
C GLY A 700 -21.76 -38.63 42.22
N LEU A 701 -23.02 -38.36 41.88
CA LEU A 701 -24.14 -39.27 42.10
C LEU A 701 -23.88 -40.61 41.39
N ARG A 702 -23.93 -41.71 42.14
CA ARG A 702 -23.70 -43.07 41.65
C ARG A 702 -24.78 -44.00 42.16
N LEU A 703 -25.38 -44.73 41.23
CA LEU A 703 -26.34 -45.79 41.49
C LEU A 703 -25.69 -47.15 41.27
N ARG A 704 -25.85 -48.08 42.22
CA ARG A 704 -25.38 -49.47 42.10
C ARG A 704 -26.44 -50.43 42.57
N ARG A 705 -26.77 -51.43 41.76
CA ARG A 705 -27.71 -52.49 42.15
C ARG A 705 -27.06 -53.49 43.09
N ARG A 706 -27.74 -53.84 44.19
CA ARG A 706 -27.38 -54.90 45.13
C ARG A 706 -28.61 -55.78 45.38
N GLY A 707 -28.77 -56.82 44.57
CA GLY A 707 -29.99 -57.64 44.59
C GLY A 707 -31.21 -56.80 44.19
N ALA A 708 -32.25 -56.80 45.04
CA ALA A 708 -33.47 -55.99 44.87
C ALA A 708 -33.31 -54.54 45.37
N ASP A 709 -32.18 -54.20 45.99
CA ASP A 709 -31.93 -52.87 46.52
C ASP A 709 -31.05 -52.04 45.56
N VAL A 710 -31.26 -50.73 45.58
CA VAL A 710 -30.44 -49.76 44.87
C VAL A 710 -29.62 -48.96 45.89
N HIS A 711 -28.29 -49.09 45.80
CA HIS A 711 -27.36 -48.30 46.59
C HIS A 711 -27.07 -46.98 45.88
N VAL A 712 -27.47 -45.88 46.51
CA VAL A 712 -27.33 -44.49 46.05
C VAL A 712 -26.21 -43.83 46.85
N SER A 713 -25.26 -43.20 46.18
CA SER A 713 -24.16 -42.48 46.83
C SER A 713 -23.82 -41.20 46.08
N TRP A 714 -23.38 -40.17 46.79
CA TRP A 714 -23.00 -38.87 46.23
C TRP A 714 -21.96 -38.19 47.13
N ILE A 715 -21.38 -37.12 46.62
CA ILE A 715 -20.45 -36.22 47.30
C ILE A 715 -21.24 -34.99 47.75
N TRP A 716 -21.13 -34.68 49.04
CA TRP A 716 -21.80 -33.56 49.69
C TRP A 716 -21.06 -32.24 49.41
N PRO A 717 -21.78 -31.16 49.06
CA PRO A 717 -21.25 -29.80 49.14
C PRO A 717 -20.85 -29.44 50.58
N GLU A 718 -19.99 -28.43 50.72
CA GLU A 718 -19.43 -28.05 52.01
C GLU A 718 -20.53 -27.67 53.02
N ASP A 719 -21.50 -26.86 52.58
CA ASP A 719 -22.54 -26.26 53.43
C ASP A 719 -23.84 -27.09 53.55
N ALA A 720 -23.90 -28.26 52.92
CA ALA A 720 -25.08 -29.12 52.94
C ALA A 720 -24.97 -30.22 54.02
N TYR A 721 -26.02 -30.36 54.83
CA TYR A 721 -26.12 -31.37 55.90
C TYR A 721 -27.32 -32.31 55.74
N GLU A 722 -28.26 -31.98 54.85
CA GLU A 722 -29.38 -32.84 54.49
C GLU A 722 -29.49 -32.95 52.97
N ALA A 723 -29.98 -34.09 52.50
CA ALA A 723 -30.25 -34.31 51.08
C ALA A 723 -31.58 -35.06 50.92
N ARG A 724 -32.44 -34.54 50.05
CA ARG A 724 -33.69 -35.19 49.65
C ARG A 724 -33.42 -36.07 48.45
N VAL A 725 -33.66 -37.37 48.63
CA VAL A 725 -33.58 -38.37 47.57
C VAL A 725 -35.00 -38.69 47.13
N GLU A 726 -35.27 -38.51 45.85
CA GLU A 726 -36.55 -38.81 45.20
C GLU A 726 -36.32 -39.95 44.22
N TRP A 727 -37.25 -40.90 44.14
CA TRP A 727 -37.13 -42.04 43.24
C TRP A 727 -38.45 -42.33 42.55
N SER A 728 -38.35 -42.86 41.33
CA SER A 728 -39.47 -43.39 40.57
C SER A 728 -39.09 -44.69 39.87
N THR A 729 -40.02 -45.64 39.91
CA THR A 729 -40.03 -46.89 39.14
C THR A 729 -41.36 -46.97 38.38
N ASN A 730 -41.55 -48.00 37.56
CA ASN A 730 -42.83 -48.22 36.88
C ASN A 730 -44.00 -48.48 37.85
N GLU A 731 -43.71 -48.88 39.09
CA GLU A 731 -44.73 -49.31 40.08
C GLU A 731 -44.83 -48.38 41.29
N THR A 732 -43.74 -47.70 41.65
CA THR A 732 -43.65 -46.91 42.89
C THR A 732 -42.87 -45.61 42.68
N ALA A 733 -43.34 -44.53 43.29
CA ALA A 733 -42.57 -43.29 43.44
C ALA A 733 -42.55 -42.85 44.91
N GLY A 734 -41.47 -42.21 45.34
CA GLY A 734 -41.33 -41.76 46.71
C GLY A 734 -40.19 -40.77 46.87
N ASN A 735 -40.13 -40.15 48.05
CA ASN A 735 -38.98 -39.34 48.44
C ASN A 735 -38.68 -39.52 49.93
N ARG A 736 -37.44 -39.25 50.30
CA ARG A 736 -37.01 -39.18 51.70
C ARG A 736 -35.82 -38.25 51.85
N THR A 737 -35.81 -37.48 52.93
CA THR A 737 -34.66 -36.66 53.34
C THR A 737 -33.74 -37.48 54.24
N TYR A 738 -32.43 -37.40 53.95
CA TYR A 738 -31.37 -38.10 54.67
C TYR A 738 -30.37 -37.09 55.21
N GLY A 739 -29.89 -37.33 56.44
CA GLY A 739 -28.83 -36.52 57.04
C GLY A 739 -27.43 -36.94 56.57
N ARG A 740 -26.51 -35.98 56.45
CA ARG A 740 -25.12 -36.24 56.01
C ARG A 740 -24.40 -37.27 56.87
N ARG A 741 -24.66 -37.28 58.18
CA ARG A 741 -24.11 -38.29 59.12
C ARG A 741 -24.68 -39.69 58.84
N GLU A 742 -25.99 -39.80 58.66
CA GLU A 742 -26.69 -41.06 58.37
C GLU A 742 -26.15 -41.73 57.09
N VAL A 743 -25.97 -40.93 56.03
CA VAL A 743 -25.45 -41.42 54.73
C VAL A 743 -23.96 -41.76 54.82
N ARG A 744 -23.16 -40.96 55.54
CA ARG A 744 -21.71 -41.20 55.68
C ARG A 744 -21.42 -42.48 56.47
N ASP A 745 -22.12 -42.70 57.57
CA ASP A 745 -21.93 -43.85 58.44
C ASP A 745 -22.32 -45.16 57.73
N SER A 746 -23.28 -45.09 56.79
CA SER A 746 -23.76 -46.23 55.99
C SER A 746 -23.03 -46.41 54.65
N GLY A 747 -22.16 -45.45 54.25
CA GLY A 747 -21.47 -45.44 52.95
C GLY A 747 -22.36 -45.12 51.74
N GLY A 748 -23.58 -44.65 51.96
CA GLY A 748 -24.63 -44.43 50.96
C GLY A 748 -26.03 -44.72 51.51
N VAL A 749 -27.04 -44.66 50.65
CA VAL A 749 -28.44 -44.99 50.96
C VAL A 749 -28.82 -46.25 50.21
N LEU A 750 -29.43 -47.23 50.88
CA LEU A 750 -30.04 -48.40 50.26
C LEU A 750 -31.56 -48.20 50.15
N LEU A 751 -32.07 -48.25 48.92
CA LEU A 751 -33.49 -48.13 48.63
C LEU A 751 -34.03 -49.47 48.09
N PRO A 752 -35.04 -50.10 48.72
CA PRO A 752 -35.62 -51.36 48.25
C PRO A 752 -36.59 -51.11 47.10
N LEU A 753 -36.05 -50.90 45.89
CA LEU A 753 -36.81 -50.46 44.71
C LEU A 753 -37.08 -51.59 43.70
N GLY A 754 -36.78 -52.83 44.06
CA GLY A 754 -37.01 -54.01 43.22
C GLY A 754 -36.02 -54.12 42.07
N LEU A 755 -36.31 -55.04 41.13
CA LEU A 755 -35.38 -55.43 40.06
C LEU A 755 -35.58 -54.64 38.74
N GLY A 756 -36.64 -53.82 38.65
CA GLY A 756 -36.98 -53.00 37.49
C GLY A 756 -36.07 -51.77 37.30
N ALA A 757 -36.25 -51.05 36.20
CA ALA A 757 -35.56 -49.78 35.95
C ALA A 757 -35.99 -48.71 36.96
N VAL A 758 -35.04 -47.87 37.38
CA VAL A 758 -35.23 -46.85 38.41
C VAL A 758 -34.63 -45.52 37.97
N SER A 759 -35.35 -44.42 38.19
CA SER A 759 -34.82 -43.06 38.13
C SER A 759 -34.73 -42.47 39.53
N ILE A 760 -33.59 -41.86 39.88
CA ILE A 760 -33.34 -41.27 41.20
C ILE A 760 -32.81 -39.85 41.03
N SER A 761 -33.41 -38.91 41.76
CA SER A 761 -32.97 -37.52 41.87
C SER A 761 -32.51 -37.21 43.30
N VAL A 762 -31.46 -36.42 43.46
CA VAL A 762 -30.93 -35.99 44.76
C VAL A 762 -30.78 -34.47 44.79
N ARG A 763 -31.33 -33.83 45.83
CA ARG A 763 -31.21 -32.39 46.11
C ARG A 763 -30.56 -32.19 47.47
N THR A 764 -29.69 -31.21 47.63
CA THR A 764 -29.29 -30.76 48.98
C THR A 764 -30.41 -29.94 49.58
N VAL A 765 -30.52 -30.02 50.90
CA VAL A 765 -31.49 -29.29 51.71
C VAL A 765 -30.70 -28.47 52.73
N VAL A 766 -30.88 -27.16 52.70
CA VAL A 766 -30.39 -26.23 53.73
C VAL A 766 -31.61 -25.60 54.39
N ARG A 767 -31.76 -25.79 55.69
CA ARG A 767 -32.83 -25.14 56.46
C ARG A 767 -32.31 -23.85 57.08
N GLU A 768 -32.88 -22.73 56.68
CA GLU A 768 -32.73 -21.46 57.38
C GLU A 768 -33.94 -21.21 58.29
N ARG A 769 -33.83 -20.24 59.21
CA ARG A 769 -34.78 -20.04 60.34
C ARG A 769 -36.27 -20.02 59.96
N HIS A 770 -36.62 -19.75 58.69
CA HIS A 770 -38.02 -19.72 58.21
C HIS A 770 -38.23 -20.31 56.80
N ALA A 771 -37.23 -20.98 56.19
CA ALA A 771 -37.37 -21.52 54.83
C ALA A 771 -36.48 -22.75 54.57
N GLU A 772 -36.97 -23.65 53.72
CA GLU A 772 -36.19 -24.77 53.17
C GLU A 772 -35.62 -24.35 51.81
N LEU A 773 -34.29 -24.24 51.72
CA LEU A 773 -33.57 -24.01 50.47
C LEU A 773 -33.19 -25.36 49.88
N LEU A 774 -33.65 -25.61 48.66
CA LEU A 774 -33.30 -26.81 47.91
C LEU A 774 -32.25 -26.49 46.86
N SER A 775 -31.27 -27.37 46.66
CA SER A 775 -30.52 -27.31 45.41
C SER A 775 -31.40 -27.74 44.25
N VAL A 776 -30.89 -27.42 43.09
CA VAL A 776 -31.21 -28.09 41.84
C VAL A 776 -31.03 -29.62 41.96
N PRO A 777 -31.91 -30.44 41.35
CA PRO A 777 -31.84 -31.90 41.44
C PRO A 777 -30.72 -32.46 40.56
N VAL A 778 -29.99 -33.44 41.07
CA VAL A 778 -29.05 -34.25 40.28
C VAL A 778 -29.67 -35.63 40.09
N ALA A 779 -29.93 -35.99 38.84
CA ALA A 779 -30.62 -37.23 38.50
C ALA A 779 -29.68 -38.28 37.89
N ALA A 780 -29.99 -39.55 38.13
CA ALA A 780 -29.34 -40.69 37.50
C ALA A 780 -30.36 -41.81 37.29
N GLU A 781 -30.17 -42.58 36.21
CA GLU A 781 -31.00 -43.73 35.89
C GLU A 781 -30.20 -45.03 36.03
N LEU A 782 -30.86 -46.07 36.53
CA LEU A 782 -30.30 -47.41 36.67
C LEU A 782 -31.21 -48.42 35.94
N PRO A 783 -30.71 -49.13 34.91
CA PRO A 783 -31.51 -50.12 34.22
C PRO A 783 -31.91 -51.29 35.14
N GLY A 784 -32.96 -52.01 34.74
CA GLY A 784 -33.40 -53.23 35.42
C GLY A 784 -32.35 -54.35 35.34
N ARG A 785 -32.41 -55.31 36.26
CA ARG A 785 -31.56 -56.51 36.20
C ARG A 785 -32.19 -57.55 35.29
N SER A 786 -31.43 -58.05 34.34
CA SER A 786 -31.92 -59.08 33.42
C SER A 786 -32.27 -60.39 34.10
N PRO A 787 -33.32 -61.10 33.63
CA PRO A 787 -33.72 -62.41 34.14
C PRO A 787 -32.60 -63.43 33.96
N ARG A 788 -32.37 -64.29 34.95
CA ARG A 788 -31.48 -65.44 34.86
C ARG A 788 -32.30 -66.69 34.64
N VAL A 789 -32.10 -67.33 33.48
CA VAL A 789 -32.78 -68.58 33.13
C VAL A 789 -31.81 -69.75 33.33
N LEU A 790 -32.22 -70.69 34.18
CA LEU A 790 -31.57 -71.97 34.44
C LEU A 790 -32.28 -73.07 33.67
N TRP A 791 -31.51 -74.01 33.11
CA TRP A 791 -32.07 -75.17 32.45
C TRP A 791 -31.31 -76.45 32.75
N TRP A 792 -32.01 -77.58 32.71
CA TRP A 792 -31.42 -78.92 32.80
C TRP A 792 -32.33 -79.98 32.18
N LEU A 793 -31.75 -81.12 31.81
CA LEU A 793 -32.48 -82.27 31.24
C LEU A 793 -32.64 -83.37 32.29
N GLU A 794 -33.88 -83.83 32.48
CA GLU A 794 -34.22 -84.94 33.37
C GLU A 794 -34.71 -86.17 32.57
N ARG A 795 -34.36 -87.38 33.02
CA ARG A 795 -34.83 -88.64 32.42
C ARG A 795 -35.60 -89.47 33.44
N THR A 796 -36.85 -89.79 33.15
CA THR A 796 -37.66 -90.74 33.93
C THR A 796 -37.59 -92.14 33.31
N ARG A 797 -37.41 -93.17 34.13
CA ARG A 797 -37.36 -94.58 33.69
C ARG A 797 -38.67 -95.28 34.09
N MET A 798 -39.40 -95.78 33.08
CA MET A 798 -40.59 -96.67 33.13
C MET A 798 -41.99 -96.00 33.07
N PRO A 799 -42.97 -96.62 32.37
CA PRO A 799 -42.83 -97.78 31.47
C PRO A 799 -42.36 -97.37 30.06
N ARG A 800 -42.29 -96.07 29.75
CA ARG A 800 -41.63 -95.50 28.56
C ARG A 800 -40.62 -94.44 29.00
N PRO A 801 -39.34 -94.50 28.61
CA PRO A 801 -38.36 -93.53 29.04
C PRO A 801 -38.73 -92.15 28.49
N ARG A 802 -38.98 -91.18 29.36
CA ARG A 802 -39.21 -89.78 28.98
C ARG A 802 -38.00 -88.91 29.29
N ARG A 803 -37.70 -87.96 28.43
CA ARG A 803 -36.68 -86.92 28.61
C ARG A 803 -37.38 -85.57 28.64
N THR A 804 -37.13 -84.78 29.68
CA THR A 804 -37.81 -83.51 29.89
C THR A 804 -36.78 -82.41 30.09
N LEU A 805 -36.84 -81.36 29.28
CA LEU A 805 -36.11 -80.12 29.53
C LEU A 805 -36.88 -79.32 30.58
N LEU A 806 -36.22 -79.03 31.69
CA LEU A 806 -36.74 -78.19 32.75
C LEU A 806 -36.08 -76.82 32.65
N LEU A 807 -36.90 -75.78 32.64
CA LEU A 807 -36.51 -74.37 32.61
C LEU A 807 -37.02 -73.70 33.89
N SER A 808 -36.20 -72.88 34.52
CA SER A 808 -36.58 -72.05 35.66
C SER A 808 -35.96 -70.67 35.51
N THR A 809 -36.63 -69.63 36.00
CA THR A 809 -36.13 -68.24 35.94
C THR A 809 -36.32 -67.56 37.28
N ASP A 810 -35.38 -66.70 37.66
CA ASP A 810 -35.47 -65.89 38.89
C ASP A 810 -36.38 -64.66 38.72
N GLN A 811 -36.78 -64.32 37.48
CA GLN A 811 -37.71 -63.24 37.18
C GLN A 811 -38.66 -63.65 36.04
N PRO A 812 -39.92 -63.17 36.04
CA PRO A 812 -40.85 -63.48 34.95
C PRO A 812 -40.29 -62.92 33.64
N CYS A 813 -40.14 -63.76 32.64
CA CYS A 813 -39.54 -63.34 31.38
C CYS A 813 -40.10 -64.11 30.18
N GLN A 814 -40.19 -63.42 29.04
CA GLN A 814 -40.37 -64.08 27.76
C GLN A 814 -39.01 -64.60 27.31
N ILE A 815 -38.84 -65.92 27.25
CA ILE A 815 -37.67 -66.49 26.60
C ILE A 815 -37.86 -66.48 25.08
N PRO A 816 -36.81 -66.18 24.31
CA PRO A 816 -36.87 -66.27 22.85
C PRO A 816 -36.99 -67.74 22.42
N GLU A 817 -37.09 -67.96 21.11
CA GLU A 817 -36.93 -69.31 20.57
C GLU A 817 -35.56 -69.88 20.99
N LEU A 818 -35.57 -71.07 21.60
CA LEU A 818 -34.37 -71.74 22.08
C LEU A 818 -34.05 -72.92 21.15
N GLU A 819 -32.82 -72.99 20.66
CA GLU A 819 -32.33 -74.16 19.93
C GLU A 819 -31.49 -75.02 20.89
N LEU A 820 -31.88 -76.29 21.06
CA LEU A 820 -31.06 -77.27 21.75
C LEU A 820 -30.21 -78.00 20.71
N THR A 821 -28.89 -77.88 20.82
CA THR A 821 -27.94 -78.49 19.88
C THR A 821 -27.08 -79.57 20.55
N LEU A 822 -26.64 -80.57 19.78
CA LEU A 822 -25.65 -81.55 20.21
C LEU A 822 -24.25 -81.11 19.75
N GLY A 823 -23.28 -81.03 20.66
CA GLY A 823 -21.88 -80.75 20.32
C GLY A 823 -20.91 -81.62 21.11
N GLU A 824 -20.03 -82.36 20.43
CA GLU A 824 -18.91 -83.07 21.06
C GLU A 824 -17.74 -82.10 21.31
N LYS A 825 -17.09 -82.23 22.47
CA LYS A 825 -15.88 -81.47 22.82
C LYS A 825 -14.65 -82.10 22.18
N GLY A 826 -14.06 -81.42 21.20
CA GLY A 826 -12.60 -81.33 21.08
C GLY A 826 -12.00 -81.51 19.68
N GLY A 827 -11.17 -80.54 19.27
CA GLY A 827 -10.08 -80.70 18.29
C GLY A 827 -10.39 -80.23 16.86
N ASP A 828 -9.91 -79.04 16.50
CA ASP A 828 -9.72 -78.45 15.16
C ASP A 828 -10.51 -79.02 13.97
N GLY A 829 -11.54 -78.26 13.55
CA GLY A 829 -12.18 -78.39 12.22
C GLY A 829 -13.69 -78.64 12.24
N ARG A 830 -14.45 -77.65 12.78
CA ARG A 830 -15.92 -77.50 12.80
C ARG A 830 -16.77 -78.64 12.20
N PRO A 831 -17.51 -79.41 13.02
CA PRO A 831 -18.86 -79.84 12.68
C PRO A 831 -19.86 -78.74 13.06
N GLU A 832 -20.83 -78.45 12.19
CA GLU A 832 -21.98 -77.60 12.55
C GLU A 832 -22.77 -78.28 13.68
N PRO A 833 -23.16 -77.54 14.74
CA PRO A 833 -23.94 -78.12 15.83
C PRO A 833 -25.32 -78.54 15.30
N GLU A 834 -25.62 -79.83 15.36
CA GLU A 834 -26.91 -80.36 14.93
C GLU A 834 -28.00 -79.91 15.92
N VAL A 835 -28.99 -79.15 15.41
CA VAL A 835 -30.15 -78.71 16.19
C VAL A 835 -31.07 -79.90 16.41
N LEU A 836 -31.12 -80.38 17.65
CA LEU A 836 -31.97 -81.50 18.05
C LEU A 836 -33.44 -81.07 18.15
N ILE A 837 -33.69 -79.89 18.72
CA ILE A 837 -35.03 -79.33 18.84
C ILE A 837 -34.99 -77.80 18.89
N ARG A 838 -35.95 -77.18 18.22
CA ARG A 838 -36.28 -75.76 18.37
C ARG A 838 -37.51 -75.63 19.25
N LEU A 839 -37.38 -74.86 20.32
CA LEU A 839 -38.43 -74.59 21.27
C LEU A 839 -38.93 -73.17 21.04
N PRO A 840 -40.20 -72.97 20.64
CA PRO A 840 -40.72 -71.63 20.40
C PRO A 840 -40.64 -70.81 21.69
N GLY A 841 -40.40 -69.51 21.51
CA GLY A 841 -40.34 -68.55 22.59
C GLY A 841 -41.62 -68.60 23.43
N ARG A 842 -41.46 -68.55 24.75
CA ARG A 842 -42.55 -68.73 25.71
C ARG A 842 -42.36 -67.86 26.93
N TRP A 843 -43.45 -67.61 27.62
CA TRP A 843 -43.42 -66.95 28.90
C TRP A 843 -42.99 -67.93 29.99
N LEU A 844 -41.99 -67.56 30.78
CA LEU A 844 -41.60 -68.27 31.99
C LEU A 844 -41.98 -67.42 33.22
N PRO A 845 -42.87 -67.91 34.11
CA PRO A 845 -43.11 -67.28 35.40
C PRO A 845 -41.91 -67.48 36.35
N ALA A 846 -41.62 -66.50 37.20
CA ALA A 846 -40.57 -66.59 38.21
C ALA A 846 -40.76 -67.79 39.14
N ASP A 847 -39.65 -68.45 39.48
CA ASP A 847 -39.53 -69.54 40.45
C ASP A 847 -40.46 -70.75 40.20
N ARG A 848 -41.03 -70.86 39.01
CA ARG A 848 -41.84 -71.99 38.57
C ARG A 848 -41.14 -72.76 37.47
N LEU A 849 -41.09 -74.07 37.67
CA LEU A 849 -40.53 -75.01 36.70
C LEU A 849 -41.44 -75.13 35.48
N SER A 850 -40.89 -74.85 34.30
CA SER A 850 -41.52 -75.16 33.02
C SER A 850 -40.89 -76.43 32.46
N ALA A 851 -41.71 -77.45 32.22
CA ALA A 851 -41.29 -78.75 31.73
C ALA A 851 -41.67 -78.93 30.26
N VAL A 852 -40.71 -79.35 29.44
CA VAL A 852 -40.93 -79.65 28.02
C VAL A 852 -40.49 -81.08 27.72
N ASP A 853 -41.42 -81.92 27.25
CA ASP A 853 -41.10 -83.28 26.81
C ASP A 853 -40.30 -83.22 25.50
N VAL A 854 -39.06 -83.69 25.53
CA VAL A 854 -38.12 -83.72 24.39
C VAL A 854 -37.69 -85.14 24.05
N THR A 855 -38.48 -86.14 24.48
CA THR A 855 -38.14 -87.56 24.41
C THR A 855 -37.79 -88.06 23.00
N SER A 856 -38.53 -87.61 21.98
CA SER A 856 -38.37 -88.03 20.58
C SER A 856 -37.19 -87.35 19.87
N ALA A 857 -36.76 -86.19 20.36
CA ALA A 857 -35.77 -85.35 19.69
C ALA A 857 -34.33 -85.58 20.18
N VAL A 858 -34.16 -86.11 21.39
CA VAL A 858 -32.84 -86.26 22.02
C VAL A 858 -32.48 -87.74 22.19
N PRO A 859 -31.59 -88.34 21.36
CA PRO A 859 -31.19 -89.75 21.47
C PRO A 859 -30.37 -90.07 22.74
N GLY A 860 -30.24 -91.35 23.12
CA GLY A 860 -29.53 -91.76 24.36
C GLY A 860 -28.09 -92.21 24.09
N PRO A 861 -27.15 -92.17 25.07
CA PRO A 861 -27.32 -91.85 26.50
C PRO A 861 -26.79 -90.44 26.87
N LEU A 862 -27.54 -89.67 27.65
CA LEU A 862 -27.07 -88.42 28.25
C LEU A 862 -26.62 -88.64 29.69
N VAL A 863 -25.41 -88.16 30.00
CA VAL A 863 -24.81 -88.02 31.34
C VAL A 863 -25.67 -87.06 32.18
N PRO A 864 -25.78 -87.21 33.52
CA PRO A 864 -26.70 -86.40 34.33
C PRO A 864 -26.29 -84.92 34.35
N SER A 865 -27.28 -84.05 34.15
CA SER A 865 -27.31 -82.62 34.53
C SER A 865 -26.15 -81.74 34.03
N VAL A 866 -26.28 -81.20 32.81
CA VAL A 866 -25.56 -79.97 32.42
C VAL A 866 -26.35 -78.77 32.96
N ARG A 867 -25.71 -77.94 33.78
CA ARG A 867 -26.26 -76.71 34.35
C ARG A 867 -25.60 -75.54 33.64
N CYS A 868 -26.32 -74.84 32.78
CA CYS A 868 -25.81 -73.68 32.06
C CYS A 868 -26.63 -72.43 32.41
N ASP A 869 -25.92 -71.33 32.68
CA ASP A 869 -26.49 -70.01 32.90
C ASP A 869 -26.59 -69.26 31.57
N PHE A 870 -27.80 -68.85 31.19
CA PHE A 870 -27.98 -67.80 30.20
C PHE A 870 -28.12 -66.45 30.91
N ALA A 871 -27.20 -65.53 30.62
CA ALA A 871 -27.40 -64.11 30.89
C ALA A 871 -27.80 -63.44 29.57
N GLU A 872 -29.08 -63.07 29.49
CA GLU A 872 -29.76 -62.21 28.49
C GLU A 872 -30.20 -62.81 27.13
N PRO A 873 -31.44 -62.47 26.74
CA PRO A 873 -31.59 -61.36 25.78
C PRO A 873 -32.62 -60.28 26.16
N PRO A 874 -32.52 -59.06 25.58
CA PRO A 874 -33.54 -57.99 25.62
C PRO A 874 -34.84 -58.34 24.85
N PRO A 875 -35.90 -57.51 24.92
CA PRO A 875 -37.30 -57.91 24.69
C PRO A 875 -37.67 -58.19 23.21
N PRO A 876 -38.78 -58.91 22.93
CA PRO A 876 -39.35 -59.02 21.59
C PRO A 876 -39.88 -57.65 21.07
N PRO A 877 -40.01 -57.48 19.73
CA PRO A 877 -40.15 -56.18 19.10
C PRO A 877 -41.50 -55.53 19.42
N GLY A 878 -41.44 -54.28 19.89
CA GLY A 878 -42.63 -53.49 20.20
C GLY A 878 -42.36 -52.14 20.87
N ILE A 879 -41.11 -51.85 21.26
CA ILE A 879 -40.72 -50.55 21.82
C ILE A 879 -39.56 -49.99 20.99
N SER A 880 -39.83 -48.83 20.39
CA SER A 880 -38.92 -48.03 19.59
C SER A 880 -37.72 -47.56 20.42
N LEU A 881 -36.51 -48.02 20.06
CA LEU A 881 -35.25 -47.38 20.42
C LEU A 881 -34.85 -46.44 19.28
N ALA A 882 -35.56 -45.33 19.16
CA ALA A 882 -34.99 -44.13 18.56
C ALA A 882 -34.02 -43.54 19.58
N GLN A 883 -32.74 -43.91 19.48
CA GLN A 883 -31.54 -43.11 19.77
C GLN A 883 -30.34 -44.04 20.07
N ARG A 884 -29.50 -44.26 19.06
CA ARG A 884 -28.06 -44.38 19.28
C ARG A 884 -27.41 -43.10 18.78
N ARG A 885 -26.87 -42.34 19.72
CA ARG A 885 -25.94 -41.24 19.51
C ARG A 885 -24.56 -41.77 19.06
N LYS A 886 -23.82 -40.86 18.43
CA LYS A 886 -22.36 -40.77 18.45
C LYS A 886 -21.77 -40.90 19.85
#